data_AF-A0A411Z7L3-F1
#
_entry.id   AF-A0A411Z7L3-F1
#
_cell.length_a   1.000
_cell.length_b   1.000
_cell.length_c   1.000
_cell.angle_alpha   90.00
_cell.angle_beta   90.00
_cell.angle_gamma   90.00
#
_symmetry.space_group_name_H-M   'P 1'
#
loop_
_entity.id
_entity.type
_entity.pdbx_description
1 polymer ?
#
loop_
_entity_poly.entity_id
_entity_poly.type
_entity_poly.pdbx_seq_one_letter_code
_entity_poly.pdbx_strand_id
1 'polypeptide(L)'
;MSNPAWVNSSSNTPFCCAQVTPQEGPAQEAQCAIAAIATARVFGNCCCRLPPAAQVSIAGISGDWYIVRRLRDFPYPPFYRRTVHMIPTIYIVTPSFNAAETIDRTLLSVLSQAGDFRLRYHVQDGGSTDDTVDRLRGWKARLDEGRFPLQNRGVYFSYASEPDSGMYDALIRAFDTLHPIPKASFMAWINADDVLMTGSCAFIAGVFRQFSHSEASWVGGAIAIIRDDMIVSTYDRHIPREALRNGLSDGQHWPFVQQEGTFFRKWLWDAAEPHKNLLPMRLAGDWNLWRIFAQHASLVQAPQPLGGFRIRDQQLSSKHRDKYIGEMDTLVSPNERARKLKEMVERGDILRRKVRGKYNTEILSIYEDSAYEVGRSCYKTVFKSDPPVPSHPQKGGERLVKEGQMRPYTGRRAEEFAAHASYHEAYSILDDGWQFPAITEHHSAKMIRDSIQKSEDVLYVAYPWANLIDKAEGGAADVEAILTSFRDFCRRLPTGRTRITVCQHIHARRYINLFKEAGISEVFWPHATLSDVEKAPEGSVRFRPFPLYPVQVVEALPEASPENDAVKRRYLFSFIGARANQHYLRNTRNIIIDELSSDPRGLVIGRDGWHYQKVVYDLQIAGKGAAAESSAFVDVSAGDAFRQSLIDSTFSLCPAGSGPNSIRLWESLGAGSIPVILADTWAPPGDRRLWEQAAVFCKESPEEIKALPDRLAALAADPARLAQMRHAMRQLWLLYGPDSFVTDVQLFLLGQPETDAPLADQGSAPVADREPATAEVPERVLMQGANLLLLDPAQTLTRLAHDPAFAGAIARACAGMPAGSAVLRHYTGVLDHARQTSRSITGIALAPLPVPAPLSVPATQHRAVPKVCLLGRHAHRTPLSYAPIRRLVGDRITVVDTADQADLIVTGFNIDLRENAETLQPLLQRARPPKLVILSEEPLWDITWSGPFTGRTGSVTVKDAVLPYTFLGHETSGIYDFRKIPYFVLTSDTYPVRYANLMARFAALSPAELLHRWSQASVGAAFVAEHRKGDSYQLAFPARKVFALSDYRTQVAERSAAKGVIRAGKGWGEAPRRQELSDWHLDKLALLDGRTRILSAYENVHHRLYISEKIFDAFAIGAIPAYWAGPEHRVFDLVPASAMINTFDCPPETAAERLQSFQPDTTFARDWLATAAALARQFRDVTAIKADRRRIADALVQELAALF
;
A
#
# COMPACT_ATOMS: atom_id res chain seq x y z
N MET A 1 19.52 -0.75 52.53
CA MET A 1 19.34 -0.77 53.99
C MET A 1 18.22 0.18 54.35
N SER A 2 17.38 -0.24 55.30
CA SER A 2 16.53 0.53 56.23
C SER A 2 16.07 1.98 55.89
N ASN A 3 14.73 2.11 55.84
CA ASN A 3 13.87 3.23 56.26
C ASN A 3 14.24 3.75 57.71
N PRO A 4 13.70 4.85 58.31
CA PRO A 4 12.51 5.63 57.90
C PRO A 4 12.41 7.16 58.25
N ALA A 5 11.31 7.77 57.78
CA ALA A 5 10.37 8.71 58.46
C ALA A 5 10.73 10.14 59.00
N TRP A 6 10.00 11.13 58.44
CA TRP A 6 9.09 12.15 59.05
C TRP A 6 9.39 12.90 60.37
N VAL A 7 9.02 14.22 60.44
CA VAL A 7 8.15 14.88 61.48
C VAL A 7 8.01 16.42 61.28
N ASN A 8 6.75 16.93 61.19
CA ASN A 8 6.12 18.21 61.69
C ASN A 8 6.81 19.62 61.65
N SER A 9 6.16 20.80 61.60
CA SER A 9 4.75 21.31 61.70
C SER A 9 4.71 22.87 61.71
N SER A 10 3.50 23.46 61.88
CA SER A 10 3.16 24.83 62.40
C SER A 10 3.15 26.03 61.41
N SER A 11 2.27 27.05 61.50
CA SER A 11 1.00 27.25 62.26
C SER A 11 0.24 28.56 61.87
N ASN A 12 -1.01 28.69 62.37
CA ASN A 12 -1.79 29.92 62.71
C ASN A 12 -2.84 30.53 61.74
N THR A 13 -4.05 30.67 62.30
CA THR A 13 -5.17 31.58 61.96
C THR A 13 -5.38 32.57 63.14
N PRO A 14 -6.21 33.65 63.03
CA PRO A 14 -7.62 33.53 63.50
C PRO A 14 -8.71 34.50 62.93
N PHE A 15 -9.95 33.99 62.86
CA PHE A 15 -11.29 34.57 63.19
C PHE A 15 -11.84 36.00 62.82
N CYS A 16 -13.08 35.96 62.27
CA CYS A 16 -14.34 36.64 62.72
C CYS A 16 -15.02 37.85 61.98
N CYS A 17 -16.24 37.56 61.48
CA CYS A 17 -17.53 38.28 61.63
C CYS A 17 -17.91 39.63 60.93
N ALA A 18 -18.86 39.51 59.98
CA ALA A 18 -20.28 39.95 60.06
C ALA A 18 -20.81 41.25 59.35
N GLN A 19 -21.91 41.01 58.60
CA GLN A 19 -23.22 41.74 58.58
C GLN A 19 -23.60 42.88 57.56
N VAL A 20 -24.84 42.72 57.03
CA VAL A 20 -25.87 43.71 56.59
C VAL A 20 -25.95 44.21 55.11
N THR A 21 -27.20 44.40 54.66
CA THR A 21 -27.80 44.72 53.33
C THR A 21 -28.56 46.10 53.39
N PRO A 22 -29.50 46.55 52.50
CA PRO A 22 -29.85 46.35 51.06
C PRO A 22 -30.17 47.69 50.26
N GLN A 23 -30.85 47.59 49.08
CA GLN A 23 -31.69 48.61 48.33
C GLN A 23 -30.95 49.69 47.48
N GLU A 24 -31.39 50.19 46.30
CA GLU A 24 -32.73 50.59 45.76
C GLU A 24 -32.88 50.44 44.20
N GLY A 25 -34.10 50.67 43.66
CA GLY A 25 -34.42 50.92 42.21
C GLY A 25 -34.98 52.36 42.00
N PRO A 26 -35.79 52.74 40.96
CA PRO A 26 -36.51 51.92 39.96
C PRO A 26 -36.71 52.48 38.49
N ALA A 27 -37.20 51.61 37.59
CA ALA A 27 -38.28 51.74 36.56
C ALA A 27 -38.39 52.80 35.40
N GLN A 28 -39.18 52.39 34.36
CA GLN A 28 -39.90 53.14 33.29
C GLN A 28 -39.12 53.70 32.06
N GLU A 29 -39.67 53.76 30.81
CA GLU A 29 -40.78 53.04 30.14
C GLU A 29 -40.67 53.13 28.58
N ALA A 30 -41.45 52.31 27.87
CA ALA A 30 -41.42 51.98 26.44
C ALA A 30 -41.82 53.06 25.39
N GLN A 31 -41.48 52.84 24.11
CA GLN A 31 -42.36 53.15 22.94
C GLN A 31 -41.97 52.45 21.62
N CYS A 32 -42.86 52.50 20.61
CA CYS A 32 -43.02 51.47 19.56
C CYS A 32 -42.79 51.91 18.10
N ALA A 33 -42.17 51.01 17.32
CA ALA A 33 -42.60 50.43 16.03
C ALA A 33 -42.91 51.24 14.72
N ILE A 34 -42.55 50.60 13.58
CA ILE A 34 -43.16 50.58 12.22
C ILE A 34 -42.60 51.44 11.04
N ALA A 35 -42.54 50.79 9.86
CA ALA A 35 -42.57 51.28 8.45
C ALA A 35 -41.28 51.65 7.63
N ALA A 36 -40.76 50.65 6.91
CA ALA A 36 -40.86 50.46 5.43
C ALA A 36 -40.23 51.40 4.35
N ILE A 37 -39.56 50.75 3.37
CA ILE A 37 -39.50 50.99 1.90
C ILE A 37 -38.38 51.87 1.25
N ALA A 38 -37.93 51.41 0.05
CA ALA A 38 -37.38 52.13 -1.14
C ALA A 38 -35.85 52.39 -1.39
N THR A 39 -35.27 51.50 -2.22
CA THR A 39 -34.56 51.73 -3.53
C THR A 39 -33.22 52.51 -3.74
N ALA A 40 -32.30 51.81 -4.42
CA ALA A 40 -31.57 52.19 -5.67
C ALA A 40 -30.27 53.08 -5.74
N ARG A 41 -29.16 52.38 -6.08
CA ARG A 41 -28.23 52.59 -7.24
C ARG A 41 -27.16 53.73 -7.28
N VAL A 42 -26.08 53.40 -8.04
CA VAL A 42 -25.24 54.23 -8.95
C VAL A 42 -23.82 54.72 -8.51
N PHE A 43 -22.79 54.17 -9.22
CA PHE A 43 -21.45 54.67 -9.63
C PHE A 43 -20.29 54.97 -8.63
N GLY A 44 -19.05 54.68 -9.09
CA GLY A 44 -17.98 55.71 -9.12
C GLY A 44 -16.54 55.35 -8.70
N ASN A 45 -15.68 55.06 -9.68
CA ASN A 45 -14.21 54.90 -9.62
C ASN A 45 -13.36 55.90 -8.80
N CYS A 46 -12.14 55.47 -8.41
CA CYS A 46 -10.81 56.14 -8.55
C CYS A 46 -9.83 56.04 -7.35
N CYS A 47 -8.66 55.45 -7.65
CA CYS A 47 -7.28 55.80 -7.26
C CYS A 47 -6.98 56.76 -6.07
N CYS A 48 -6.08 56.37 -5.15
CA CYS A 48 -4.67 56.85 -5.11
C CYS A 48 -3.81 56.38 -3.90
N ARG A 49 -2.58 55.92 -4.21
CA ARG A 49 -1.25 56.07 -3.52
C ARG A 49 -1.10 56.09 -1.97
N LEU A 50 -0.36 55.08 -1.46
CA LEU A 50 0.92 55.10 -0.69
C LEU A 50 1.48 56.47 -0.20
N PRO A 51 2.32 56.60 0.88
CA PRO A 51 3.47 55.69 1.18
C PRO A 51 3.81 55.57 2.73
N PRO A 52 5.07 55.43 3.27
CA PRO A 52 5.34 54.41 4.31
C PRO A 52 6.21 54.82 5.55
N ALA A 53 6.50 53.83 6.40
CA ALA A 53 7.71 53.62 7.23
C ALA A 53 8.17 54.65 8.30
N ALA A 54 8.40 54.14 9.52
CA ALA A 54 9.43 54.63 10.46
C ALA A 54 9.96 53.47 11.34
N GLN A 55 11.27 53.43 11.57
CA GLN A 55 11.98 52.46 12.42
C GLN A 55 12.18 53.03 13.84
N VAL A 56 12.40 52.18 14.86
CA VAL A 56 13.44 52.30 15.93
C VAL A 56 13.59 50.91 16.60
N SER A 57 14.74 50.60 17.20
CA SER A 57 15.15 49.25 17.64
C SER A 57 15.62 49.14 19.12
N ILE A 58 15.47 47.91 19.67
CA ILE A 58 16.29 47.21 20.69
C ILE A 58 16.50 47.81 22.09
N ALA A 59 15.99 47.09 23.12
CA ALA A 59 16.66 46.60 24.36
C ALA A 59 15.60 46.37 25.48
N GLY A 60 15.62 45.34 26.35
CA GLY A 60 16.38 44.09 26.40
C GLY A 60 16.10 43.28 27.69
N ILE A 61 16.26 41.95 27.63
CA ILE A 61 16.53 40.99 28.74
C ILE A 61 15.37 40.49 29.66
N SER A 62 15.26 39.14 29.73
CA SER A 62 14.74 38.21 30.77
C SER A 62 13.28 38.21 31.26
N GLY A 63 12.72 37.00 31.40
CA GLY A 63 11.94 36.62 32.60
C GLY A 63 10.50 36.14 32.42
N ASP A 64 10.33 34.81 32.31
CA ASP A 64 9.25 33.97 32.87
C ASP A 64 7.73 34.31 32.74
N TRP A 65 7.06 33.41 32.01
CA TRP A 65 5.81 32.67 32.33
C TRP A 65 4.50 33.35 32.83
N TYR A 66 3.42 33.05 32.09
CA TYR A 66 2.00 32.89 32.50
C TYR A 66 1.24 34.01 33.24
N ILE A 67 0.35 34.71 32.53
CA ILE A 67 -0.96 35.14 33.06
C ILE A 67 -2.09 34.82 32.06
N VAL A 68 -3.27 34.47 32.59
CA VAL A 68 -4.48 34.02 31.88
C VAL A 68 -5.59 35.08 31.94
N ARG A 69 -6.37 35.22 30.84
CA ARG A 69 -7.60 36.06 30.71
C ARG A 69 -7.34 37.58 30.79
N ARG A 70 -8.19 38.46 30.25
CA ARG A 70 -9.56 38.35 29.69
C ARG A 70 -9.73 39.50 28.67
N LEU A 71 -10.56 39.34 27.63
CA LEU A 71 -11.39 40.44 27.11
C LEU A 71 -12.50 39.87 26.20
N ARG A 72 -13.73 40.31 26.46
CA ARG A 72 -14.89 40.08 25.57
C ARG A 72 -15.09 41.33 24.70
N ASP A 73 -15.97 41.18 23.71
CA ASP A 73 -16.69 42.26 23.01
C ASP A 73 -15.87 43.20 22.12
N PHE A 74 -15.96 42.99 20.80
CA PHE A 74 -16.32 44.04 19.81
C PHE A 74 -16.98 43.34 18.58
N PRO A 75 -17.89 43.99 17.84
CA PRO A 75 -18.82 43.31 16.93
C PRO A 75 -18.30 43.20 15.49
N TYR A 76 -18.69 42.14 14.79
CA TYR A 76 -18.41 41.98 13.36
C TYR A 76 -19.28 42.94 12.51
N PRO A 77 -18.69 43.75 11.61
CA PRO A 77 -19.46 44.45 10.58
C PRO A 77 -19.97 43.46 9.51
N PRO A 78 -21.17 43.69 8.94
CA PRO A 78 -21.74 42.82 7.91
C PRO A 78 -21.12 43.07 6.52
N PHE A 79 -21.36 42.12 5.60
CA PHE A 79 -21.02 42.12 4.17
C PHE A 79 -19.60 41.73 3.72
N TYR A 80 -19.34 40.41 3.75
CA TYR A 80 -18.95 39.67 2.54
C TYR A 80 -19.54 38.25 2.61
N ARG A 81 -20.64 37.96 1.90
CA ARG A 81 -21.20 36.60 1.83
C ARG A 81 -20.39 35.72 0.87
N ARG A 82 -19.18 35.33 1.28
CA ARG A 82 -18.55 34.09 0.80
C ARG A 82 -19.28 32.93 1.47
N THR A 83 -19.96 32.08 0.70
CA THR A 83 -20.61 30.87 1.21
C THR A 83 -19.56 29.77 1.43
N VAL A 84 -18.70 29.96 2.43
CA VAL A 84 -17.70 28.98 2.88
C VAL A 84 -18.41 27.65 3.13
N HIS A 85 -18.03 26.61 2.39
CA HIS A 85 -18.57 25.28 2.60
C HIS A 85 -18.01 24.73 3.92
N MET A 86 -18.86 24.71 4.95
CA MET A 86 -18.44 24.29 6.30
C MET A 86 -18.25 22.77 6.35
N ILE A 87 -17.06 22.35 6.78
CA ILE A 87 -16.77 20.94 7.09
C ILE A 87 -17.74 20.47 8.19
N PRO A 88 -18.46 19.35 8.02
CA PRO A 88 -19.38 18.83 9.03
C PRO A 88 -18.64 18.62 10.36
N THR A 89 -19.19 19.09 11.47
CA THR A 89 -18.68 18.81 12.81
C THR A 89 -19.72 18.01 13.58
N ILE A 90 -19.34 16.81 14.02
CA ILE A 90 -20.13 15.85 14.79
C ILE A 90 -19.71 15.96 16.26
N TYR A 91 -20.69 15.90 17.16
CA TYR A 91 -20.51 16.02 18.59
C TYR A 91 -20.83 14.67 19.23
N ILE A 92 -19.92 14.07 19.98
CA ILE A 92 -20.16 12.80 20.66
C ILE A 92 -19.90 12.99 22.15
N VAL A 93 -20.60 12.25 23.00
CA VAL A 93 -20.29 12.18 24.43
C VAL A 93 -20.36 10.75 24.95
N THR A 94 -19.69 10.48 26.07
CA THR A 94 -19.77 9.20 26.78
C THR A 94 -19.97 9.47 28.27
N PRO A 95 -21.09 9.04 28.87
CA PRO A 95 -21.18 8.91 30.31
C PRO A 95 -20.37 7.68 30.75
N SER A 96 -19.66 7.78 31.88
CA SER A 96 -18.78 6.71 32.37
C SER A 96 -18.84 6.61 33.90
N PHE A 97 -18.92 5.39 34.42
CA PHE A 97 -18.78 5.11 35.85
C PHE A 97 -18.27 3.68 36.05
N ASN A 98 -17.12 3.52 36.72
CA ASN A 98 -16.42 2.26 36.94
C ASN A 98 -16.34 1.35 35.68
N ALA A 99 -15.75 1.90 34.62
CA ALA A 99 -15.69 1.32 33.28
C ALA A 99 -14.26 1.01 32.80
N ALA A 100 -13.29 0.85 33.73
CA ALA A 100 -11.87 0.72 33.38
C ALA A 100 -11.57 -0.43 32.40
N GLU A 101 -12.34 -1.52 32.44
CA GLU A 101 -12.17 -2.69 31.56
C GLU A 101 -12.63 -2.47 30.10
N THR A 102 -13.46 -1.45 29.84
CA THR A 102 -14.14 -1.28 28.54
C THR A 102 -14.01 0.10 27.91
N ILE A 103 -13.83 1.16 28.71
CA ILE A 103 -13.79 2.55 28.25
C ILE A 103 -12.78 2.79 27.11
N ASP A 104 -11.65 2.09 27.15
CA ASP A 104 -10.60 2.10 26.13
C ASP A 104 -11.08 1.66 24.74
N ARG A 105 -11.95 0.64 24.67
CA ARG A 105 -12.53 0.13 23.42
C ARG A 105 -13.55 1.12 22.85
N THR A 106 -14.40 1.68 23.72
CA THR A 106 -15.40 2.71 23.36
C THR A 106 -14.71 3.95 22.79
N LEU A 107 -13.73 4.49 23.50
CA LEU A 107 -12.90 5.62 23.07
C LEU A 107 -12.26 5.35 21.71
N LEU A 108 -11.60 4.20 21.53
CA LEU A 108 -10.98 3.80 20.27
C LEU A 108 -11.99 3.76 19.10
N SER A 109 -13.18 3.20 19.31
CA SER A 109 -14.22 3.08 18.27
C SER A 109 -14.77 4.44 17.77
N VAL A 110 -14.81 5.44 18.65
CA VAL A 110 -15.24 6.80 18.35
C VAL A 110 -14.13 7.59 17.65
N LEU A 111 -12.91 7.51 18.18
CA LEU A 111 -11.80 8.34 17.74
C LEU A 111 -11.23 7.85 16.40
N SER A 112 -11.27 6.54 16.12
CA SER A 112 -10.75 5.94 14.88
C SER A 112 -11.64 6.16 13.64
N GLN A 113 -12.80 6.81 13.79
CA GLN A 113 -13.74 7.04 12.69
C GLN A 113 -13.08 7.81 11.54
N ALA A 114 -13.10 7.21 10.35
CA ALA A 114 -12.56 7.80 9.12
C ALA A 114 -13.63 8.56 8.33
N GLY A 115 -13.25 9.67 7.68
CA GLY A 115 -14.10 10.43 6.77
C GLY A 115 -13.96 11.95 6.86
N ASP A 116 -14.62 12.66 5.95
CA ASP A 116 -14.45 14.11 5.75
C ASP A 116 -15.34 14.95 6.70
N PHE A 117 -15.06 14.86 8.00
CA PHE A 117 -15.74 15.58 9.09
C PHE A 117 -14.77 15.92 10.22
N ARG A 118 -15.18 16.79 11.15
CA ARG A 118 -14.53 17.03 12.45
C ARG A 118 -15.36 16.40 13.58
N LEU A 119 -14.70 16.06 14.68
CA LEU A 119 -15.34 15.52 15.87
C LEU A 119 -15.10 16.43 17.09
N ARG A 120 -16.10 16.58 17.95
CA ARG A 120 -15.94 17.11 19.31
C ARG A 120 -16.48 16.07 20.29
N TYR A 121 -15.62 15.50 21.11
CA TYR A 121 -15.91 14.37 21.99
C TYR A 121 -15.67 14.76 23.45
N HIS A 122 -16.60 14.42 24.34
CA HIS A 122 -16.44 14.61 25.79
C HIS A 122 -16.81 13.34 26.57
N VAL A 123 -15.98 12.94 27.54
CA VAL A 123 -16.34 11.88 28.50
C VAL A 123 -16.66 12.49 29.85
N GLN A 124 -17.89 12.33 30.33
CA GLN A 124 -18.26 12.73 31.68
C GLN A 124 -18.22 11.48 32.56
N ASP A 125 -17.25 11.46 33.45
CA ASP A 125 -17.11 10.45 34.48
C ASP A 125 -17.87 10.85 35.75
N GLY A 126 -18.58 9.88 36.33
CA GLY A 126 -19.46 10.05 37.50
C GLY A 126 -18.76 10.01 38.85
N GLY A 127 -17.44 10.21 38.90
CA GLY A 127 -16.63 10.02 40.10
C GLY A 127 -16.26 8.54 40.30
N SER A 128 -15.73 7.89 39.26
CA SER A 128 -15.30 6.49 39.34
C SER A 128 -14.22 6.28 40.40
N THR A 129 -14.31 5.14 41.07
CA THR A 129 -13.36 4.69 42.11
C THR A 129 -12.36 3.66 41.60
N ASP A 130 -12.52 3.20 40.35
CA ASP A 130 -11.54 2.38 39.63
C ASP A 130 -10.64 3.25 38.73
N ASP A 131 -9.79 2.61 37.92
CA ASP A 131 -8.84 3.29 37.04
C ASP A 131 -9.48 4.08 35.87
N THR A 132 -10.82 4.22 35.79
CA THR A 132 -11.49 4.92 34.67
C THR A 132 -10.99 6.35 34.50
N VAL A 133 -10.91 7.14 35.59
CA VAL A 133 -10.46 8.54 35.53
C VAL A 133 -9.01 8.63 35.08
N ASP A 134 -8.18 7.66 35.46
CA ASP A 134 -6.77 7.61 35.12
C ASP A 134 -6.55 7.19 33.66
N ARG A 135 -7.38 6.26 33.14
CA ARG A 135 -7.46 5.97 31.70
C ARG A 135 -7.94 7.18 30.91
N LEU A 136 -8.93 7.94 31.39
CA LEU A 136 -9.41 9.16 30.74
C LEU A 136 -8.40 10.31 30.77
N ARG A 137 -7.68 10.49 31.90
CA ARG A 137 -6.54 11.41 31.99
C ARG A 137 -5.48 11.03 31.00
N GLY A 138 -5.19 9.73 30.91
CA GLY A 138 -4.48 9.14 29.80
C GLY A 138 -5.04 9.66 28.49
N TRP A 139 -6.23 9.24 28.07
CA TRP A 139 -6.77 9.50 26.72
C TRP A 139 -6.79 10.97 26.35
N LYS A 140 -7.06 11.86 27.32
CA LYS A 140 -6.90 13.30 27.17
C LYS A 140 -5.46 13.70 26.94
N ALA A 141 -4.51 13.18 27.70
CA ALA A 141 -3.10 13.37 27.42
C ALA A 141 -2.78 12.98 25.95
N ARG A 142 -3.15 11.81 25.39
CA ARG A 142 -2.93 11.57 23.92
C ARG A 142 -3.77 12.37 22.94
N LEU A 143 -4.79 13.08 23.39
CA LEU A 143 -5.69 13.89 22.57
C LEU A 143 -5.59 15.41 22.84
N ASP A 144 -4.73 15.80 23.76
CA ASP A 144 -3.99 17.06 23.78
C ASP A 144 -2.61 16.86 23.18
N GLU A 145 -2.14 15.62 23.21
CA GLU A 145 -0.79 15.25 22.88
C GLU A 145 -0.58 14.11 21.83
N GLY A 146 -1.44 14.02 20.83
CA GLY A 146 -1.08 13.81 19.41
C GLY A 146 -0.46 12.56 18.94
N ARG A 147 -0.69 11.55 19.76
CA ARG A 147 -0.30 10.24 19.37
C ARG A 147 -1.51 9.27 19.18
N PHE A 148 -2.74 9.77 18.80
CA PHE A 148 -3.98 9.00 18.40
C PHE A 148 -4.46 9.11 16.90
N PRO A 149 -4.83 8.03 16.11
CA PRO A 149 -5.05 8.03 14.64
C PRO A 149 -6.29 8.75 14.13
N LEU A 150 -6.13 10.03 13.76
CA LEU A 150 -7.20 10.76 13.09
C LEU A 150 -7.22 10.46 11.59
N GLN A 151 -8.28 9.78 11.18
CA GLN A 151 -8.62 9.50 9.79
C GLN A 151 -9.71 10.46 9.30
N ASN A 152 -9.84 11.59 9.99
CA ASN A 152 -10.83 12.64 9.83
C ASN A 152 -10.18 14.02 9.98
N ARG A 153 -10.93 15.11 9.80
CA ARG A 153 -10.42 16.50 9.75
C ARG A 153 -10.09 17.11 11.13
N GLY A 154 -10.06 16.31 12.20
CA GLY A 154 -9.62 16.71 13.54
C GLY A 154 -10.64 16.40 14.64
N VAL A 155 -10.12 16.10 15.83
CA VAL A 155 -10.88 15.82 17.06
C VAL A 155 -10.56 16.90 18.10
N TYR A 156 -11.58 17.42 18.78
CA TYR A 156 -11.46 18.04 20.10
C TYR A 156 -11.92 17.01 21.13
N PHE A 157 -11.05 16.62 22.07
CA PHE A 157 -11.41 15.69 23.16
C PHE A 157 -11.35 16.40 24.51
N SER A 158 -12.23 16.02 25.42
CA SER A 158 -12.28 16.53 26.79
C SER A 158 -12.88 15.48 27.73
N TYR A 159 -12.61 15.60 29.02
CA TYR A 159 -13.29 14.80 30.03
C TYR A 159 -13.38 15.60 31.34
N ALA A 160 -14.32 15.22 32.19
CA ALA A 160 -14.42 15.67 33.57
C ALA A 160 -14.78 14.46 34.45
N SER A 161 -14.39 14.48 35.72
CA SER A 161 -14.79 13.48 36.72
C SER A 161 -15.35 14.20 37.92
N GLU A 162 -16.64 14.03 38.14
CA GLU A 162 -17.41 14.63 39.23
C GLU A 162 -18.52 13.67 39.63
N PRO A 163 -18.87 13.55 40.92
CA PRO A 163 -20.06 12.83 41.33
C PRO A 163 -21.31 13.30 40.58
N ASP A 164 -21.92 12.38 39.84
CA ASP A 164 -23.21 12.57 39.19
C ASP A 164 -24.33 11.91 39.99
N SER A 165 -25.58 12.24 39.66
CA SER A 165 -26.76 11.62 40.27
C SER A 165 -27.34 10.45 39.45
N GLY A 166 -26.73 10.12 38.31
CA GLY A 166 -27.07 9.07 37.37
C GLY A 166 -26.59 9.41 35.94
N MET A 167 -26.54 8.39 35.06
CA MET A 167 -26.04 8.49 33.68
C MET A 167 -26.58 9.69 32.87
N TYR A 168 -27.84 10.08 33.06
CA TYR A 168 -28.47 11.19 32.34
C TYR A 168 -28.05 12.58 32.85
N ASP A 169 -27.63 12.70 34.12
CA ASP A 169 -26.98 13.89 34.67
C ASP A 169 -25.60 14.07 34.02
N ALA A 170 -24.79 13.01 33.98
CA ALA A 170 -23.52 13.00 33.27
C ALA A 170 -23.67 13.33 31.77
N LEU A 171 -24.66 12.74 31.09
CA LEU A 171 -24.95 13.01 29.67
C LEU A 171 -25.23 14.48 29.39
N ILE A 172 -25.99 15.15 30.26
CA ILE A 172 -26.34 16.57 30.12
C ILE A 172 -25.11 17.45 30.36
N ARG A 173 -24.38 17.24 31.46
CA ARG A 173 -23.13 17.97 31.76
C ARG A 173 -22.09 17.83 30.65
N ALA A 174 -22.01 16.65 30.03
CA ALA A 174 -21.11 16.40 28.89
C ALA A 174 -21.43 17.27 27.67
N PHE A 175 -22.72 17.38 27.30
CA PHE A 175 -23.13 18.20 26.16
C PHE A 175 -23.06 19.70 26.45
N ASP A 176 -23.33 20.13 27.69
CA ASP A 176 -23.14 21.52 28.13
C ASP A 176 -21.67 21.93 28.06
N THR A 177 -20.75 21.03 28.42
CA THR A 177 -19.30 21.26 28.31
C THR A 177 -18.84 21.45 26.85
N LEU A 178 -19.55 20.87 25.88
CA LEU A 178 -19.26 21.07 24.45
C LEU A 178 -19.88 22.34 23.84
N HIS A 179 -20.63 23.12 24.61
CA HIS A 179 -21.32 24.34 24.17
C HIS A 179 -20.34 25.46 23.72
N PRO A 180 -20.68 26.30 22.72
CA PRO A 180 -21.86 26.23 21.85
C PRO A 180 -21.75 25.15 20.78
N ILE A 181 -22.84 24.39 20.63
CA ILE A 181 -23.05 23.44 19.53
C ILE A 181 -23.99 24.11 18.51
N PRO A 182 -23.64 24.18 17.20
CA PRO A 182 -24.54 24.74 16.19
C PRO A 182 -25.83 23.93 16.05
N LYS A 183 -26.99 24.61 15.94
CA LYS A 183 -28.32 23.97 15.83
C LYS A 183 -28.44 22.87 14.76
N ALA A 184 -27.70 22.99 13.65
CA ALA A 184 -27.70 22.04 12.55
C ALA A 184 -26.68 20.88 12.68
N SER A 185 -25.73 20.95 13.62
CA SER A 185 -24.73 19.90 13.85
C SER A 185 -25.37 18.64 14.43
N PHE A 186 -24.84 17.48 14.04
CA PHE A 186 -25.19 16.20 14.64
C PHE A 186 -24.47 15.99 15.97
N MET A 187 -25.20 15.35 16.88
CA MET A 187 -24.83 14.90 18.21
C MET A 187 -25.11 13.39 18.30
N ALA A 188 -24.39 12.68 19.16
CA ALA A 188 -24.70 11.33 19.62
C ALA A 188 -24.10 11.11 21.00
N TRP A 189 -24.48 10.01 21.67
CA TRP A 189 -23.71 9.48 22.77
C TRP A 189 -23.45 7.99 22.60
N ILE A 190 -22.47 7.45 23.32
CA ILE A 190 -22.12 6.04 23.32
C ILE A 190 -21.68 5.66 24.74
N ASN A 191 -22.22 4.56 25.29
CA ASN A 191 -21.92 4.13 26.65
C ASN A 191 -20.48 3.57 26.73
N ALA A 192 -19.90 3.60 27.93
CA ALA A 192 -18.50 3.23 28.17
C ALA A 192 -18.13 1.75 27.96
N ASP A 193 -19.06 0.91 27.49
CA ASP A 193 -18.84 -0.48 27.09
C ASP A 193 -19.26 -0.82 25.65
N ASP A 194 -19.93 0.11 24.98
CA ASP A 194 -20.41 -0.05 23.61
C ASP A 194 -19.40 0.48 22.58
N VAL A 195 -19.62 0.17 21.30
CA VAL A 195 -18.73 0.57 20.21
C VAL A 195 -19.48 1.23 19.06
N LEU A 196 -18.89 2.26 18.48
CA LEU A 196 -19.39 2.92 17.27
C LEU A 196 -18.90 2.18 16.03
N MET A 197 -19.79 1.88 15.08
CA MET A 197 -19.44 1.08 13.89
C MET A 197 -18.54 1.87 12.93
N THR A 198 -17.61 1.19 12.25
CA THR A 198 -16.70 1.79 11.27
C THR A 198 -17.48 2.48 10.14
N GLY A 199 -17.12 3.74 9.84
CA GLY A 199 -17.75 4.52 8.77
C GLY A 199 -19.04 5.25 9.17
N SER A 200 -19.52 5.09 10.41
CA SER A 200 -20.75 5.74 10.89
C SER A 200 -20.68 7.26 10.81
N CYS A 201 -19.56 7.87 11.22
CA CYS A 201 -19.40 9.31 11.12
C CYS A 201 -19.28 9.82 9.68
N ALA A 202 -18.69 9.03 8.75
CA ALA A 202 -18.69 9.38 7.32
C ALA A 202 -20.11 9.38 6.74
N PHE A 203 -20.91 8.37 7.08
CA PHE A 203 -22.31 8.28 6.67
C PHE A 203 -23.14 9.47 7.20
N ILE A 204 -23.00 9.82 8.48
CA ILE A 204 -23.67 10.98 9.08
C ILE A 204 -23.18 12.31 8.47
N ALA A 205 -21.90 12.42 8.09
CA ALA A 205 -21.39 13.56 7.33
C ALA A 205 -22.01 13.65 5.93
N GLY A 206 -22.26 12.52 5.26
CA GLY A 206 -23.04 12.45 4.01
C GLY A 206 -24.48 12.95 4.19
N VAL A 207 -25.19 12.46 5.21
CA VAL A 207 -26.53 12.93 5.57
C VAL A 207 -26.55 14.44 5.86
N PHE A 208 -25.54 14.96 6.57
CA PHE A 208 -25.44 16.39 6.87
C PHE A 208 -25.35 17.27 5.61
N ARG A 209 -24.65 16.80 4.57
CA ARG A 209 -24.43 17.57 3.32
C ARG A 209 -25.66 17.61 2.44
N GLN A 210 -26.39 16.49 2.35
CA GLN A 210 -27.48 16.30 1.38
C GLN A 210 -28.87 16.66 1.92
N PHE A 211 -29.03 16.73 3.25
CA PHE A 211 -30.29 17.07 3.91
C PHE A 211 -30.14 18.21 4.91
N SER A 212 -31.09 19.14 4.88
CA SER A 212 -31.22 20.19 5.90
C SER A 212 -31.56 19.60 7.28
N HIS A 213 -31.45 20.44 8.31
CA HIS A 213 -31.61 19.97 9.69
C HIS A 213 -33.03 19.53 10.06
N SER A 214 -34.06 19.90 9.28
CA SER A 214 -35.44 19.46 9.44
C SER A 214 -35.81 18.25 8.57
N GLU A 215 -35.07 18.00 7.49
CA GLU A 215 -35.29 16.86 6.58
C GLU A 215 -34.71 15.56 7.16
N ALA A 216 -33.51 15.64 7.74
CA ALA A 216 -32.87 14.55 8.46
C ALA A 216 -32.45 15.02 9.87
N SER A 217 -33.44 15.14 10.76
CA SER A 217 -33.27 15.68 12.13
C SER A 217 -32.57 14.72 13.08
N TRP A 218 -32.79 13.41 12.87
CA TRP A 218 -32.15 12.32 13.60
C TRP A 218 -32.16 11.03 12.77
N VAL A 219 -31.14 10.22 12.97
CA VAL A 219 -30.78 9.03 12.19
C VAL A 219 -30.44 7.90 13.16
N GLY A 220 -30.98 6.71 12.94
CA GLY A 220 -30.65 5.51 13.71
C GLY A 220 -30.21 4.38 12.79
N GLY A 221 -29.23 3.59 13.20
CA GLY A 221 -28.78 2.41 12.46
C GLY A 221 -29.72 1.21 12.60
N ALA A 222 -29.44 0.17 11.82
CA ALA A 222 -29.88 -1.18 12.15
C ALA A 222 -29.17 -1.65 13.44
N ILE A 223 -29.68 -2.74 14.02
CA ILE A 223 -29.15 -3.25 15.28
C ILE A 223 -27.83 -3.96 15.02
N ALA A 224 -26.88 -3.84 15.95
CA ALA A 224 -25.82 -4.82 16.13
C ALA A 224 -25.71 -5.21 17.60
N ILE A 225 -25.75 -6.53 17.87
CA ILE A 225 -25.50 -7.12 19.18
C ILE A 225 -24.12 -7.77 19.15
N ILE A 226 -23.28 -7.43 20.12
CA ILE A 226 -21.91 -7.92 20.25
C ILE A 226 -21.78 -8.82 21.48
N ARG A 227 -21.14 -9.97 21.32
CA ARG A 227 -20.71 -10.87 22.41
C ARG A 227 -19.30 -11.37 22.07
N ASP A 228 -18.41 -11.39 23.06
CA ASP A 228 -17.02 -11.84 22.91
C ASP A 228 -16.29 -11.16 21.73
N ASP A 229 -16.48 -9.84 21.61
CA ASP A 229 -15.99 -8.98 20.53
C ASP A 229 -16.45 -9.36 19.09
N MET A 230 -17.40 -10.30 18.94
CA MET A 230 -18.05 -10.65 17.67
C MET A 230 -19.50 -10.14 17.57
N ILE A 231 -19.92 -9.73 16.37
CA ILE A 231 -21.33 -9.40 16.08
C ILE A 231 -22.12 -10.70 15.97
N VAL A 232 -23.02 -10.95 16.93
CA VAL A 232 -23.83 -12.19 17.00
C VAL A 232 -25.25 -12.02 16.44
N SER A 233 -25.70 -10.78 16.19
CA SER A 233 -26.99 -10.52 15.55
C SER A 233 -27.05 -9.13 14.93
N THR A 234 -27.65 -9.04 13.74
CA THR A 234 -28.02 -7.79 13.06
C THR A 234 -29.40 -7.93 12.44
N TYR A 235 -30.29 -6.95 12.65
CA TYR A 235 -31.60 -6.92 12.01
C TYR A 235 -32.14 -5.48 11.87
N ASP A 236 -32.91 -5.24 10.80
CA ASP A 236 -33.62 -3.98 10.57
C ASP A 236 -34.79 -3.86 11.57
N ARG A 237 -34.99 -2.68 12.17
CA ARG A 237 -36.19 -2.38 12.98
C ARG A 237 -37.10 -1.48 12.20
N HIS A 238 -38.38 -1.83 12.10
CA HIS A 238 -39.37 -0.92 11.53
C HIS A 238 -39.90 -0.02 12.65
N ILE A 239 -39.33 1.19 12.82
CA ILE A 239 -39.67 2.12 13.91
C ILE A 239 -40.43 3.32 13.33
N PRO A 240 -41.78 3.31 13.35
CA PRO A 240 -42.57 4.43 12.88
C PRO A 240 -42.55 5.56 13.93
N ARG A 241 -42.65 6.82 13.46
CA ARG A 241 -42.65 8.01 14.33
C ARG A 241 -43.73 7.93 15.41
N GLU A 242 -44.90 7.39 15.07
CA GLU A 242 -46.03 7.36 16.00
C GLU A 242 -45.84 6.37 17.16
N ALA A 243 -45.21 5.21 16.92
CA ALA A 243 -44.88 4.27 17.99
C ALA A 243 -43.95 4.93 19.02
N LEU A 244 -42.91 5.63 18.55
CA LEU A 244 -42.04 6.43 19.42
C LEU A 244 -42.83 7.51 20.16
N ARG A 245 -43.60 8.34 19.43
CA ARG A 245 -44.37 9.46 19.97
C ARG A 245 -45.33 9.06 21.10
N ASN A 246 -45.92 7.87 20.99
CA ASN A 246 -46.85 7.30 21.97
C ASN A 246 -46.13 6.46 23.05
N GLY A 247 -44.79 6.37 23.03
CA GLY A 247 -44.01 5.63 24.02
C GLY A 247 -44.00 4.10 23.83
N LEU A 248 -44.41 3.59 22.67
CA LEU A 248 -44.61 2.15 22.46
C LEU A 248 -43.31 1.35 22.32
N SER A 249 -42.15 1.97 22.07
CA SER A 249 -40.85 1.30 21.94
C SER A 249 -40.25 0.82 23.27
N ASP A 250 -41.04 0.08 24.05
CA ASP A 250 -40.71 -0.51 25.36
C ASP A 250 -40.28 -1.99 25.28
N GLY A 251 -40.11 -2.53 24.07
CA GLY A 251 -39.78 -3.92 23.81
C GLY A 251 -40.96 -4.90 23.92
N GLN A 252 -42.14 -4.45 24.35
CA GLN A 252 -43.36 -5.25 24.47
C GLN A 252 -44.45 -4.79 23.48
N HIS A 253 -44.72 -3.49 23.43
CA HIS A 253 -45.70 -2.86 22.55
C HIS A 253 -45.10 -2.47 21.19
N TRP A 254 -43.77 -2.32 21.13
CA TRP A 254 -42.97 -2.13 19.92
C TRP A 254 -41.48 -2.39 20.24
N PRO A 255 -40.65 -2.87 19.29
CA PRO A 255 -39.21 -2.93 19.48
C PRO A 255 -38.60 -1.60 19.94
N PHE A 256 -37.61 -1.70 20.83
CA PHE A 256 -36.78 -0.57 21.29
C PHE A 256 -36.09 0.15 20.12
N VAL A 257 -35.70 1.40 20.31
CA VAL A 257 -34.61 2.00 19.51
C VAL A 257 -33.29 1.58 20.14
N GLN A 258 -32.33 1.14 19.33
CA GLN A 258 -30.99 0.92 19.85
C GLN A 258 -30.33 2.30 20.05
N GLN A 259 -29.88 2.58 21.27
CA GLN A 259 -29.29 3.87 21.59
C GLN A 259 -27.99 4.07 20.81
N GLU A 260 -27.12 3.06 20.82
CA GLU A 260 -25.82 3.06 20.18
C GLU A 260 -25.99 3.22 18.66
N GLY A 261 -25.34 4.23 18.09
CA GLY A 261 -25.49 4.55 16.66
C GLY A 261 -26.73 5.39 16.32
N THR A 262 -27.45 5.95 17.30
CA THR A 262 -28.45 6.99 17.07
C THR A 262 -27.80 8.38 17.13
N PHE A 263 -27.91 9.15 16.03
CA PHE A 263 -27.40 10.50 15.87
C PHE A 263 -28.55 11.50 15.68
N PHE A 264 -28.51 12.65 16.34
CA PHE A 264 -29.59 13.65 16.32
C PHE A 264 -29.01 15.07 16.25
N ARG A 265 -29.75 16.03 15.71
CA ARG A 265 -29.24 17.41 15.58
C ARG A 265 -29.49 18.24 16.84
N LYS A 266 -28.60 19.17 17.16
CA LYS A 266 -28.69 20.03 18.37
C LYS A 266 -30.02 20.75 18.54
N TRP A 267 -30.67 21.19 17.46
CA TRP A 267 -31.99 21.81 17.58
C TRP A 267 -33.06 20.87 18.16
N LEU A 268 -32.95 19.56 17.89
CA LEU A 268 -33.90 18.55 18.35
C LEU A 268 -33.65 18.20 19.81
N TRP A 269 -32.37 18.13 20.23
CA TRP A 269 -31.96 18.09 21.63
C TRP A 269 -32.51 19.29 22.42
N ASP A 270 -32.38 20.50 21.88
CA ASP A 270 -32.89 21.72 22.52
C ASP A 270 -34.41 21.74 22.64
N ALA A 271 -35.12 21.26 21.61
CA ALA A 271 -36.58 21.14 21.64
C ALA A 271 -37.10 20.15 22.70
N ALA A 272 -36.26 19.21 23.15
CA ALA A 272 -36.64 18.22 24.16
C ALA A 272 -36.46 18.67 25.62
N GLU A 273 -35.93 19.88 25.87
CA GLU A 273 -35.70 20.45 27.21
C GLU A 273 -35.02 19.43 28.19
N PRO A 274 -33.78 18.96 27.91
CA PRO A 274 -33.21 17.79 28.59
C PRO A 274 -33.05 17.98 30.12
N HIS A 275 -32.74 19.19 30.60
CA HIS A 275 -32.70 19.48 32.05
C HIS A 275 -34.04 19.25 32.78
N LYS A 276 -35.16 19.26 32.05
CA LYS A 276 -36.51 19.09 32.58
C LYS A 276 -37.03 17.68 32.34
N ASN A 277 -36.79 17.12 31.15
CA ASN A 277 -37.39 15.86 30.72
C ASN A 277 -36.46 14.64 30.79
N LEU A 278 -35.15 14.84 30.95
CA LEU A 278 -34.13 13.78 30.93
C LEU A 278 -33.32 13.72 32.24
N LEU A 279 -32.95 14.87 32.81
CA LEU A 279 -32.21 14.95 34.09
C LEU A 279 -32.90 14.24 35.28
N PRO A 280 -34.24 14.25 35.44
CA PRO A 280 -34.90 13.53 36.52
C PRO A 280 -34.85 12.00 36.40
N MET A 281 -34.48 11.47 35.23
CA MET A 281 -34.53 10.04 34.92
C MET A 281 -33.23 9.33 35.31
N ARG A 282 -33.34 8.04 35.62
CA ARG A 282 -32.22 7.20 36.09
C ARG A 282 -31.91 6.03 35.16
N LEU A 283 -32.92 5.48 34.48
CA LEU A 283 -32.80 4.25 33.70
C LEU A 283 -33.35 4.43 32.26
N ALA A 284 -34.59 4.86 32.09
CA ALA A 284 -35.34 4.90 30.82
C ALA A 284 -35.37 6.28 30.12
N GLY A 285 -34.34 7.10 30.35
CA GLY A 285 -34.21 8.43 29.76
C GLY A 285 -34.04 8.42 28.23
N ASP A 286 -33.35 7.43 27.68
CA ASP A 286 -33.22 7.22 26.24
C ASP A 286 -34.59 7.03 25.57
N TRP A 287 -35.42 6.12 26.10
CA TRP A 287 -36.81 5.90 25.65
C TRP A 287 -37.63 7.20 25.70
N ASN A 288 -37.54 7.96 26.79
CA ASN A 288 -38.31 9.21 26.91
C ASN A 288 -37.80 10.29 25.93
N LEU A 289 -36.50 10.38 25.71
CA LEU A 289 -35.91 11.30 24.74
C LEU A 289 -36.38 10.97 23.32
N TRP A 290 -36.40 9.69 22.93
CA TRP A 290 -36.90 9.26 21.63
C TRP A 290 -38.41 9.55 21.47
N ARG A 291 -39.20 9.38 22.52
CA ARG A 291 -40.63 9.75 22.56
C ARG A 291 -40.84 11.25 22.33
N ILE A 292 -40.01 12.09 22.93
CA ILE A 292 -40.08 13.55 22.80
C ILE A 292 -39.57 13.99 21.42
N PHE A 293 -38.44 13.46 20.95
CA PHE A 293 -37.94 13.72 19.58
C PHE A 293 -38.98 13.38 18.51
N ALA A 294 -39.73 12.29 18.70
CA ALA A 294 -40.83 11.90 17.82
C ALA A 294 -42.06 12.84 17.86
N GLN A 295 -42.21 13.70 18.87
CA GLN A 295 -43.18 14.81 18.81
C GLN A 295 -42.78 15.80 17.71
N HIS A 296 -41.49 16.05 17.51
CA HIS A 296 -40.98 17.06 16.58
C HIS A 296 -40.60 16.52 15.19
N ALA A 297 -39.96 15.35 15.10
CA ALA A 297 -39.41 14.82 13.84
C ALA A 297 -39.47 13.29 13.73
N SER A 298 -39.60 12.78 12.50
CA SER A 298 -39.48 11.33 12.21
C SER A 298 -38.02 10.87 12.30
N LEU A 299 -37.78 9.72 12.94
CA LEU A 299 -36.49 9.02 12.88
C LEU A 299 -36.22 8.54 11.45
N VAL A 300 -35.01 8.77 10.93
CA VAL A 300 -34.57 8.26 9.63
C VAL A 300 -33.69 7.03 9.84
N GLN A 301 -34.11 5.87 9.34
CA GLN A 301 -33.44 4.61 9.64
C GLN A 301 -32.45 4.21 8.55
N ALA A 302 -31.21 3.90 8.91
CA ALA A 302 -30.20 3.34 8.02
C ALA A 302 -30.24 1.80 8.07
N PRO A 303 -30.17 1.09 6.93
CA PRO A 303 -30.23 -0.36 6.90
C PRO A 303 -28.97 -1.05 7.44
N GLN A 304 -27.84 -0.33 7.54
CA GLN A 304 -26.61 -0.79 8.18
C GLN A 304 -26.53 -0.34 9.66
N PRO A 305 -25.86 -1.10 10.55
CA PRO A 305 -25.65 -0.69 11.92
C PRO A 305 -24.67 0.49 12.02
N LEU A 306 -24.97 1.42 12.93
CA LEU A 306 -24.13 2.60 13.20
C LEU A 306 -23.47 2.55 14.60
N GLY A 307 -23.89 1.60 15.44
CA GLY A 307 -23.33 1.30 16.75
C GLY A 307 -23.62 -0.16 17.09
N GLY A 308 -22.90 -0.70 18.06
CA GLY A 308 -23.06 -2.08 18.53
C GLY A 308 -23.18 -2.13 20.04
N PHE A 309 -24.26 -2.76 20.50
CA PHE A 309 -24.56 -2.99 21.91
C PHE A 309 -23.79 -4.22 22.38
N ARG A 310 -22.90 -4.06 23.36
CA ARG A 310 -22.16 -5.18 23.94
C ARG A 310 -23.01 -5.86 25.00
N ILE A 311 -23.17 -7.18 24.94
CA ILE A 311 -23.72 -7.97 26.05
C ILE A 311 -22.59 -8.24 27.05
N ARG A 312 -22.82 -7.94 28.32
CA ARG A 312 -21.93 -8.31 29.44
C ARG A 312 -22.75 -8.89 30.59
N ASP A 313 -22.11 -9.72 31.41
CA ASP A 313 -22.69 -10.08 32.70
C ASP A 313 -22.89 -8.83 33.56
N GLN A 314 -23.91 -8.87 34.42
CA GLN A 314 -24.17 -7.83 35.43
C GLN A 314 -24.56 -6.42 34.94
N GLN A 315 -24.93 -6.22 33.67
CA GLN A 315 -25.41 -4.92 33.14
C GLN A 315 -26.63 -4.33 33.89
N LEU A 316 -26.65 -3.00 34.04
CA LEU A 316 -27.68 -2.25 34.79
C LEU A 316 -29.10 -2.47 34.25
N SER A 317 -29.30 -2.41 32.92
CA SER A 317 -30.60 -2.61 32.27
C SER A 317 -31.14 -4.04 32.44
N SER A 318 -30.26 -5.03 32.53
CA SER A 318 -30.60 -6.42 32.81
C SER A 318 -30.92 -6.65 34.29
N LYS A 319 -30.10 -6.11 35.20
CA LYS A 319 -30.28 -6.18 36.66
C LYS A 319 -31.48 -5.42 37.19
N HIS A 320 -31.89 -4.34 36.53
CA HIS A 320 -32.90 -3.40 37.02
C HIS A 320 -34.07 -3.21 36.05
N ARG A 321 -34.33 -4.22 35.21
CA ARG A 321 -35.39 -4.21 34.19
C ARG A 321 -36.76 -3.77 34.73
N ASP A 322 -37.16 -4.26 35.90
CA ASP A 322 -38.45 -3.90 36.50
C ASP A 322 -38.50 -2.43 36.97
N LYS A 323 -37.35 -1.87 37.38
CA LYS A 323 -37.22 -0.44 37.71
C LYS A 323 -37.18 0.45 36.47
N TYR A 324 -36.55 -0.04 35.38
CA TYR A 324 -36.55 0.63 34.07
C TYR A 324 -37.99 0.74 33.54
N ILE A 325 -38.74 -0.37 33.54
CA ILE A 325 -40.16 -0.38 33.16
C ILE A 325 -40.99 0.49 34.10
N GLY A 326 -40.78 0.38 35.42
CA GLY A 326 -41.48 1.21 36.41
C GLY A 326 -41.29 2.71 36.20
N GLU A 327 -40.09 3.16 35.81
CA GLU A 327 -39.83 4.56 35.47
C GLU A 327 -40.60 5.02 34.23
N MET A 328 -40.69 4.18 33.18
CA MET A 328 -41.50 4.46 31.99
C MET A 328 -42.99 4.55 32.30
N ASP A 329 -43.48 3.67 33.18
CA ASP A 329 -44.88 3.59 33.57
C ASP A 329 -45.35 4.85 34.33
N THR A 330 -44.44 5.59 34.98
CA THR A 330 -44.76 6.90 35.57
C THR A 330 -45.06 7.99 34.54
N LEU A 331 -44.53 7.86 33.31
CA LEU A 331 -44.67 8.85 32.23
C LEU A 331 -45.79 8.51 31.25
N VAL A 332 -45.97 7.23 30.93
CA VAL A 332 -47.08 6.72 30.13
C VAL A 332 -47.42 5.33 30.65
N SER A 333 -48.60 5.13 31.27
CA SER A 333 -48.94 3.85 31.89
C SER A 333 -49.05 2.70 30.88
N PRO A 334 -48.85 1.42 31.29
CA PRO A 334 -49.00 0.26 30.40
C PRO A 334 -50.37 0.21 29.71
N ASN A 335 -51.45 0.55 30.42
CA ASN A 335 -52.80 0.60 29.86
C ASN A 335 -52.93 1.68 28.76
N GLU A 336 -52.28 2.83 28.93
CA GLU A 336 -52.26 3.87 27.89
C GLU A 336 -51.40 3.45 26.70
N ARG A 337 -50.24 2.80 26.91
CA ARG A 337 -49.42 2.23 25.82
C ARG A 337 -50.21 1.16 25.04
N ALA A 338 -50.88 0.24 25.72
CA ALA A 338 -51.74 -0.75 25.08
C ALA A 338 -52.87 -0.10 24.28
N ARG A 339 -53.59 0.86 24.86
CA ARG A 339 -54.65 1.63 24.17
C ARG A 339 -54.13 2.33 22.92
N LYS A 340 -52.95 2.97 23.00
CA LYS A 340 -52.32 3.66 21.87
C LYS A 340 -51.83 2.69 20.78
N LEU A 341 -51.32 1.52 21.14
CA LEU A 341 -51.01 0.45 20.19
C LEU A 341 -52.27 0.00 19.45
N LYS A 342 -53.37 -0.23 20.18
CA LYS A 342 -54.67 -0.59 19.60
C LYS A 342 -55.15 0.47 18.61
N GLU A 343 -55.28 1.73 19.04
CA GLU A 343 -55.71 2.85 18.18
C GLU A 343 -54.84 3.00 16.92
N MET A 344 -53.53 2.84 17.04
CA MET A 344 -52.60 2.97 15.91
C MET A 344 -52.75 1.84 14.88
N VAL A 345 -52.92 0.58 15.35
CA VAL A 345 -53.08 -0.59 14.48
C VAL A 345 -54.48 -0.63 13.85
N GLU A 346 -55.54 -0.33 14.60
CA GLU A 346 -56.91 -0.27 14.07
C GLU A 346 -57.09 0.85 13.02
N ARG A 347 -56.26 1.90 13.06
CA ARG A 347 -56.23 2.93 12.02
C ARG A 347 -55.50 2.47 10.75
N GLY A 348 -54.41 1.71 10.88
CA GLY A 348 -53.65 1.11 9.78
C GLY A 348 -52.57 1.97 9.12
N ASP A 349 -52.65 3.29 9.22
CA ASP A 349 -51.66 4.20 8.62
C ASP A 349 -50.39 4.32 9.49
N ILE A 350 -49.51 3.31 9.38
CA ILE A 350 -48.26 3.19 10.15
C ILE A 350 -47.06 3.26 9.21
N LEU A 351 -46.37 4.41 9.17
CA LEU A 351 -45.22 4.67 8.31
C LEU A 351 -43.92 4.90 9.12
N ARG A 352 -42.82 4.31 8.65
CA ARG A 352 -41.44 4.63 9.09
C ARG A 352 -40.70 5.40 7.99
N ARG A 353 -39.56 6.02 8.33
CA ARG A 353 -38.61 6.56 7.34
C ARG A 353 -37.34 5.74 7.29
N LYS A 354 -36.84 5.45 6.10
CA LYS A 354 -35.53 4.84 5.87
C LYS A 354 -34.73 5.61 4.83
N VAL A 355 -33.41 5.62 4.97
CA VAL A 355 -32.49 6.22 3.99
C VAL A 355 -31.81 5.12 3.17
N ARG A 356 -31.71 5.35 1.87
CA ARG A 356 -30.95 4.49 0.93
C ARG A 356 -29.97 5.32 0.12
N GLY A 357 -28.78 4.78 -0.13
CA GLY A 357 -27.85 5.34 -1.10
C GLY A 357 -28.07 4.73 -2.49
N LYS A 358 -27.98 5.55 -3.53
CA LYS A 358 -27.76 5.11 -4.91
C LYS A 358 -26.24 5.03 -5.14
N TYR A 359 -25.70 3.82 -5.20
CA TYR A 359 -24.24 3.57 -5.31
C TYR A 359 -23.56 4.25 -6.51
N ASN A 360 -24.32 4.57 -7.57
CA ASN A 360 -23.83 5.20 -8.79
C ASN A 360 -23.86 6.75 -8.79
N THR A 361 -24.45 7.40 -7.78
CA THR A 361 -24.57 8.88 -7.74
C THR A 361 -24.17 9.50 -6.41
N GLU A 362 -23.82 8.70 -5.40
CA GLU A 362 -23.67 9.09 -3.98
C GLU A 362 -24.91 9.76 -3.36
N ILE A 363 -26.02 9.85 -4.09
CA ILE A 363 -27.26 10.47 -3.60
C ILE A 363 -27.94 9.54 -2.60
N LEU A 364 -28.12 10.05 -1.40
CA LEU A 364 -28.97 9.49 -0.36
C LEU A 364 -30.41 9.92 -0.62
N SER A 365 -31.36 9.02 -0.45
CA SER A 365 -32.80 9.29 -0.56
C SER A 365 -33.54 8.74 0.64
N ILE A 366 -34.40 9.56 1.23
CA ILE A 366 -35.29 9.20 2.34
C ILE A 366 -36.61 8.73 1.76
N TYR A 367 -37.00 7.50 2.10
CA TYR A 367 -38.26 6.86 1.73
C TYR A 367 -39.14 6.65 2.96
N GLU A 368 -40.44 6.59 2.75
CA GLU A 368 -41.45 6.12 3.70
C GLU A 368 -41.99 4.76 3.22
N ASP A 369 -42.00 3.78 4.12
CA ASP A 369 -42.58 2.45 3.90
C ASP A 369 -43.43 2.00 5.09
N SER A 370 -44.28 0.99 4.86
CA SER A 370 -45.22 0.51 5.87
C SER A 370 -44.51 -0.26 6.98
N ALA A 371 -44.90 0.02 8.22
CA ALA A 371 -44.55 -0.76 9.40
C ALA A 371 -45.78 -1.52 9.97
N TYR A 372 -46.87 -1.63 9.21
CA TYR A 372 -48.13 -2.22 9.66
C TYR A 372 -47.97 -3.67 10.16
N GLU A 373 -47.18 -4.50 9.47
CA GLU A 373 -46.96 -5.90 9.86
C GLU A 373 -46.27 -6.06 11.23
N VAL A 374 -45.34 -5.15 11.56
CA VAL A 374 -44.74 -5.12 12.90
C VAL A 374 -45.77 -4.69 13.93
N GLY A 375 -46.66 -3.74 13.61
CA GLY A 375 -47.77 -3.36 14.47
C GLY A 375 -48.78 -4.47 14.69
N ARG A 376 -49.13 -5.22 13.65
CA ARG A 376 -49.97 -6.43 13.74
C ARG A 376 -49.35 -7.48 14.65
N SER A 377 -48.04 -7.72 14.52
CA SER A 377 -47.29 -8.65 15.40
C SER A 377 -47.29 -8.20 16.87
N CYS A 378 -47.06 -6.90 17.12
CA CYS A 378 -47.11 -6.34 18.46
C CYS A 378 -48.53 -6.39 19.06
N TYR A 379 -49.56 -6.09 18.27
CA TYR A 379 -50.97 -6.20 18.67
C TYR A 379 -51.30 -7.63 19.10
N LYS A 380 -50.98 -8.65 18.29
CA LYS A 380 -51.16 -10.07 18.67
C LYS A 380 -50.40 -10.41 19.96
N THR A 381 -49.19 -9.89 20.12
CA THR A 381 -48.36 -10.13 21.31
C THR A 381 -49.00 -9.56 22.59
N VAL A 382 -49.60 -8.38 22.52
CA VAL A 382 -50.21 -7.67 23.66
C VAL A 382 -51.63 -8.17 23.95
N PHE A 383 -52.50 -8.24 22.93
CA PHE A 383 -53.93 -8.55 23.08
C PHE A 383 -54.30 -10.02 22.86
N LYS A 384 -53.32 -10.88 22.54
CA LYS A 384 -53.49 -12.33 22.28
C LYS A 384 -54.58 -12.65 21.23
N SER A 385 -54.83 -11.71 20.32
CA SER A 385 -55.87 -11.76 19.29
C SER A 385 -55.40 -10.99 18.06
N ASP A 386 -55.98 -11.28 16.89
CA ASP A 386 -55.75 -10.50 15.68
C ASP A 386 -56.43 -9.12 15.77
N PRO A 387 -55.81 -8.05 15.23
CA PRO A 387 -56.48 -6.77 15.11
C PRO A 387 -57.63 -6.85 14.09
N PRO A 388 -58.69 -6.04 14.24
CA PRO A 388 -59.72 -5.92 13.22
C PRO A 388 -59.14 -5.33 11.92
N VAL A 389 -59.90 -5.43 10.82
CA VAL A 389 -59.51 -4.85 9.52
C VAL A 389 -59.28 -3.33 9.70
N PRO A 390 -58.11 -2.80 9.29
CA PRO A 390 -57.76 -1.41 9.56
C PRO A 390 -58.68 -0.44 8.81
N SER A 391 -59.01 0.68 9.45
CA SER A 391 -59.88 1.72 8.88
C SER A 391 -59.31 2.37 7.62
N HIS A 392 -57.97 2.45 7.53
CA HIS A 392 -57.25 2.90 6.34
C HIS A 392 -56.19 1.86 5.93
N PRO A 393 -56.56 0.85 5.13
CA PRO A 393 -55.61 -0.15 4.65
C PRO A 393 -54.62 0.49 3.67
N GLN A 394 -53.34 0.47 4.01
CA GLN A 394 -52.28 0.98 3.14
C GLN A 394 -52.09 0.07 1.91
N LYS A 395 -51.92 0.68 0.74
CA LYS A 395 -51.42 -0.01 -0.46
C LYS A 395 -49.92 -0.22 -0.30
N GLY A 396 -49.45 -1.47 -0.45
CA GLY A 396 -48.02 -1.80 -0.34
C GLY A 396 -47.18 -1.06 -1.37
N GLY A 397 -46.11 -0.41 -0.92
CA GLY A 397 -45.19 0.37 -1.75
C GLY A 397 -44.32 1.30 -0.91
N GLU A 398 -43.24 1.80 -1.51
CA GLU A 398 -42.34 2.78 -0.89
C GLU A 398 -42.56 4.15 -1.51
N ARG A 399 -42.70 5.19 -0.69
CA ARG A 399 -42.86 6.58 -1.13
C ARG A 399 -41.56 7.35 -0.93
N LEU A 400 -41.01 7.96 -1.98
CA LEU A 400 -39.91 8.90 -1.84
C LEU A 400 -40.39 10.15 -1.07
N VAL A 401 -39.74 10.44 0.07
CA VAL A 401 -40.02 11.63 0.91
C VAL A 401 -39.12 12.78 0.53
N LYS A 402 -37.82 12.48 0.37
CA LYS A 402 -36.80 13.47 -0.01
C LYS A 402 -35.64 12.79 -0.70
N GLU A 403 -35.38 13.17 -1.93
CA GLU A 403 -34.09 12.89 -2.58
C GLU A 403 -33.06 13.92 -2.11
N GLY A 404 -31.89 13.43 -1.74
CA GLY A 404 -30.75 14.25 -1.35
C GLY A 404 -30.28 15.09 -2.53
N GLN A 405 -30.07 16.38 -2.29
CA GLN A 405 -29.53 17.26 -3.32
C GLN A 405 -28.04 17.41 -3.07
N MET A 406 -27.23 16.73 -3.87
CA MET A 406 -25.85 17.18 -4.09
C MET A 406 -25.95 18.59 -4.67
N ARG A 407 -25.57 19.60 -3.87
CA ARG A 407 -25.55 21.00 -4.32
C ARG A 407 -24.70 21.05 -5.60
N PRO A 408 -25.13 21.78 -6.64
CA PRO A 408 -24.46 21.71 -7.93
C PRO A 408 -22.97 21.91 -7.78
N TYR A 409 -22.22 20.87 -8.12
CA TYR A 409 -20.78 20.93 -8.18
C TYR A 409 -20.45 21.78 -9.41
N THR A 410 -20.23 23.09 -9.19
CA THR A 410 -20.14 24.10 -10.26
C THR A 410 -18.80 24.04 -11.00
N GLY A 411 -18.63 22.97 -11.77
CA GLY A 411 -17.44 22.67 -12.57
C GLY A 411 -16.24 22.25 -11.73
N ARG A 412 -15.52 21.20 -12.15
CA ARG A 412 -14.18 20.94 -11.61
C ARG A 412 -13.34 22.12 -12.10
N ARG A 413 -13.03 23.09 -11.25
CA ARG A 413 -11.89 23.96 -11.54
C ARG A 413 -10.69 23.05 -11.69
N ALA A 414 -9.81 23.32 -12.66
CA ALA A 414 -8.62 22.53 -12.88
C ALA A 414 -7.90 22.23 -11.55
N GLU A 415 -7.80 23.23 -10.66
CA GLU A 415 -7.36 23.15 -9.26
C GLU A 415 -7.79 21.86 -8.51
N GLU A 416 -9.04 21.43 -8.55
CA GLU A 416 -9.51 20.23 -7.83
C GLU A 416 -9.16 18.91 -8.53
N PHE A 417 -8.89 18.93 -9.84
CA PHE A 417 -8.32 17.78 -10.54
C PHE A 417 -6.90 17.42 -10.07
N ALA A 418 -6.23 18.33 -9.33
CA ALA A 418 -4.94 18.06 -8.71
C ALA A 418 -5.06 17.24 -7.40
N ALA A 419 -6.27 17.11 -6.83
CA ALA A 419 -6.48 16.43 -5.56
C ALA A 419 -6.66 14.90 -5.69
N HIS A 420 -6.81 14.38 -6.91
CA HIS A 420 -6.94 12.93 -7.20
C HIS A 420 -5.87 12.42 -8.17
N ALA A 421 -5.00 13.30 -8.66
CA ALA A 421 -3.82 12.91 -9.42
C ALA A 421 -2.59 13.00 -8.50
N SER A 422 -2.00 11.85 -8.16
CA SER A 422 -0.73 11.78 -7.46
C SER A 422 0.42 12.09 -8.44
N TYR A 423 0.89 13.34 -8.41
CA TYR A 423 2.09 13.78 -9.11
C TYR A 423 3.32 13.54 -8.24
N HIS A 424 4.30 12.83 -8.79
CA HIS A 424 5.53 12.43 -8.12
C HIS A 424 6.69 12.52 -9.11
N GLU A 425 7.94 12.57 -8.62
CA GLU A 425 9.09 12.72 -9.51
C GLU A 425 9.23 11.58 -10.52
N ALA A 426 8.80 10.35 -10.19
CA ALA A 426 8.86 9.21 -11.10
C ALA A 426 7.57 8.94 -11.90
N TYR A 427 6.42 9.44 -11.44
CA TYR A 427 5.12 9.07 -12.00
C TYR A 427 4.04 10.15 -11.84
N SER A 428 3.02 10.10 -12.69
CA SER A 428 1.78 10.88 -12.54
C SER A 428 0.61 9.92 -12.68
N ILE A 429 -0.10 9.65 -11.58
CA ILE A 429 -1.16 8.64 -11.52
C ILE A 429 -2.49 9.32 -11.18
N LEU A 430 -3.56 9.07 -11.95
CA LEU A 430 -4.92 9.40 -11.53
C LEU A 430 -5.47 8.28 -10.64
N ASP A 431 -5.80 8.57 -9.38
CA ASP A 431 -6.31 7.61 -8.39
C ASP A 431 -7.83 7.36 -8.49
N ASP A 432 -8.42 7.55 -9.68
CA ASP A 432 -9.87 7.50 -9.93
C ASP A 432 -10.17 6.90 -11.32
N GLY A 433 -11.35 6.30 -11.49
CA GLY A 433 -11.87 5.87 -12.79
C GLY A 433 -11.39 4.52 -13.34
N TRP A 434 -10.67 3.70 -12.56
CA TRP A 434 -10.16 2.38 -12.98
C TRP A 434 -11.27 1.34 -13.21
N GLN A 435 -11.09 0.45 -14.19
CA GLN A 435 -11.98 -0.69 -14.46
C GLN A 435 -11.71 -1.88 -13.53
N PHE A 436 -12.73 -2.70 -13.30
CA PHE A 436 -12.67 -3.95 -12.53
C PHE A 436 -13.60 -5.02 -13.17
N PRO A 437 -13.25 -6.32 -13.21
CA PRO A 437 -12.10 -6.97 -12.58
C PRO A 437 -10.83 -7.03 -13.44
N ALA A 438 -10.86 -6.56 -14.68
CA ALA A 438 -9.67 -6.40 -15.50
C ALA A 438 -8.86 -5.18 -15.02
N ILE A 439 -7.93 -5.42 -14.09
CA ILE A 439 -7.15 -4.38 -13.38
C ILE A 439 -5.71 -4.21 -13.91
N THR A 440 -5.45 -4.48 -15.19
CA THR A 440 -4.07 -4.45 -15.74
C THR A 440 -3.44 -3.06 -15.62
N GLU A 441 -4.18 -1.99 -15.92
CA GLU A 441 -3.69 -0.61 -15.76
C GLU A 441 -3.49 -0.24 -14.27
N HIS A 442 -4.48 -0.56 -13.43
CA HIS A 442 -4.50 -0.22 -12.00
C HIS A 442 -3.43 -0.99 -11.19
N HIS A 443 -3.27 -2.29 -11.44
CA HIS A 443 -2.24 -3.11 -10.80
C HIS A 443 -0.84 -2.64 -11.22
N SER A 444 -0.65 -2.29 -12.48
CA SER A 444 0.60 -1.67 -12.96
C SER A 444 0.88 -0.34 -12.25
N ALA A 445 -0.13 0.54 -12.14
CA ALA A 445 0.00 1.82 -11.45
C ALA A 445 0.36 1.65 -9.96
N LYS A 446 -0.26 0.69 -9.27
CA LYS A 446 0.06 0.32 -7.89
C LYS A 446 1.50 -0.19 -7.78
N MET A 447 1.89 -1.17 -8.60
CA MET A 447 3.24 -1.73 -8.54
C MET A 447 4.32 -0.69 -8.86
N ILE A 448 4.08 0.23 -9.80
CA ILE A 448 5.02 1.31 -10.11
C ILE A 448 5.13 2.29 -8.93
N ARG A 449 4.01 2.69 -8.32
CA ARG A 449 3.97 3.50 -7.09
C ARG A 449 4.77 2.85 -5.95
N ASP A 450 4.59 1.55 -5.75
CA ASP A 450 5.22 0.79 -4.67
C ASP A 450 6.70 0.45 -4.96
N SER A 451 7.18 0.62 -6.20
CA SER A 451 8.52 0.19 -6.63
C SER A 451 9.49 1.27 -7.11
N ILE A 452 9.05 2.45 -7.58
CA ILE A 452 9.95 3.50 -8.07
C ILE A 452 9.81 4.80 -7.26
N GLN A 453 10.89 5.15 -6.54
CA GLN A 453 10.95 6.34 -5.69
C GLN A 453 11.44 7.60 -6.42
N LYS A 454 12.21 7.48 -7.52
CA LYS A 454 12.65 8.61 -8.34
C LYS A 454 13.00 8.16 -9.76
N SER A 455 12.74 9.01 -10.75
CA SER A 455 13.25 8.88 -12.12
C SER A 455 13.44 10.28 -12.70
N GLU A 456 14.61 10.54 -13.29
CA GLU A 456 14.97 11.87 -13.78
C GLU A 456 14.69 12.03 -15.28
N ASP A 457 14.86 10.95 -16.05
CA ASP A 457 14.73 10.93 -17.53
C ASP A 457 13.34 10.50 -18.02
N VAL A 458 12.60 9.73 -17.20
CA VAL A 458 11.34 9.07 -17.57
C VAL A 458 10.22 9.40 -16.58
N LEU A 459 9.01 9.58 -17.09
CA LEU A 459 7.79 9.73 -16.31
C LEU A 459 6.81 8.60 -16.65
N TYR A 460 6.44 7.77 -15.68
CA TYR A 460 5.34 6.83 -15.83
C TYR A 460 3.99 7.54 -15.63
N VAL A 461 3.19 7.63 -16.67
CA VAL A 461 1.87 8.26 -16.64
C VAL A 461 0.82 7.18 -16.54
N ALA A 462 0.05 7.14 -15.44
CA ALA A 462 -1.07 6.24 -15.29
C ALA A 462 -2.38 7.02 -15.34
N TYR A 463 -3.19 6.70 -16.34
CA TYR A 463 -4.53 7.22 -16.52
C TYR A 463 -5.46 6.03 -16.79
N PRO A 464 -6.75 6.06 -16.41
CA PRO A 464 -7.72 5.01 -16.74
C PRO A 464 -8.06 5.04 -18.24
N TRP A 465 -7.09 4.66 -19.09
CA TRP A 465 -7.20 4.73 -20.55
C TRP A 465 -8.33 3.86 -21.07
N ALA A 466 -8.57 2.69 -20.50
CA ALA A 466 -9.68 1.85 -20.93
C ALA A 466 -11.05 2.53 -20.73
N ASN A 467 -11.29 3.13 -19.56
CA ASN A 467 -12.51 3.90 -19.30
C ASN A 467 -12.63 5.14 -20.22
N LEU A 468 -11.50 5.85 -20.46
CA LEU A 468 -11.45 6.98 -21.39
C LEU A 468 -11.83 6.56 -22.83
N ILE A 469 -11.28 5.44 -23.31
CA ILE A 469 -11.50 4.94 -24.66
C ILE A 469 -12.91 4.37 -24.81
N ASP A 470 -13.39 3.54 -23.87
CA ASP A 470 -14.76 2.98 -23.90
C ASP A 470 -15.82 4.08 -23.93
N LYS A 471 -15.65 5.16 -23.16
CA LYS A 471 -16.57 6.30 -23.18
C LYS A 471 -16.50 7.11 -24.49
N ALA A 472 -15.30 7.30 -25.04
CA ALA A 472 -15.11 7.96 -26.33
C ALA A 472 -15.72 7.14 -27.49
N GLU A 473 -15.64 5.81 -27.45
CA GLU A 473 -16.22 4.91 -28.45
C GLU A 473 -17.74 4.78 -28.30
N GLY A 474 -18.25 4.78 -27.06
CA GLY A 474 -19.68 4.69 -26.75
C GLY A 474 -20.50 5.97 -26.95
N GLY A 475 -19.85 7.12 -27.23
CA GLY A 475 -20.54 8.40 -27.48
C GLY A 475 -21.32 8.94 -26.28
N ALA A 476 -20.82 8.73 -25.06
CA ALA A 476 -21.54 9.10 -23.84
C ALA A 476 -21.74 10.62 -23.70
N ALA A 477 -22.82 11.03 -23.04
CA ALA A 477 -23.19 12.45 -22.90
C ALA A 477 -22.18 13.30 -22.08
N ASP A 478 -21.27 12.65 -21.35
CA ASP A 478 -20.20 13.25 -20.56
C ASP A 478 -18.83 13.28 -21.27
N VAL A 479 -18.72 12.80 -22.51
CA VAL A 479 -17.43 12.66 -23.25
C VAL A 479 -16.63 13.97 -23.30
N GLU A 480 -17.24 15.10 -23.63
CA GLU A 480 -16.52 16.39 -23.67
C GLU A 480 -16.01 16.83 -22.29
N ALA A 481 -16.74 16.53 -21.21
CA ALA A 481 -16.28 16.82 -19.85
C ALA A 481 -15.08 15.93 -19.48
N ILE A 482 -15.08 14.67 -19.90
CA ILE A 482 -13.98 13.72 -19.67
C ILE A 482 -12.75 14.07 -20.51
N LEU A 483 -12.92 14.44 -21.78
CA LEU A 483 -11.83 14.89 -22.65
C LEU A 483 -11.23 16.21 -22.15
N THR A 484 -12.04 17.12 -21.61
CA THR A 484 -11.55 18.33 -20.93
C THR A 484 -10.74 17.95 -19.68
N SER A 485 -11.26 17.06 -18.83
CA SER A 485 -10.56 16.48 -17.68
C SER A 485 -9.20 15.86 -18.06
N PHE A 486 -9.18 15.08 -19.14
CA PHE A 486 -7.98 14.44 -19.68
C PHE A 486 -6.95 15.49 -20.15
N ARG A 487 -7.39 16.52 -20.88
CA ARG A 487 -6.55 17.66 -21.29
C ARG A 487 -5.98 18.42 -20.10
N ASP A 488 -6.76 18.61 -19.04
CA ASP A 488 -6.32 19.27 -17.80
C ASP A 488 -5.24 18.46 -17.08
N PHE A 489 -5.37 17.13 -17.04
CA PHE A 489 -4.34 16.22 -16.56
C PHE A 489 -3.07 16.29 -17.44
N CYS A 490 -3.21 16.23 -18.77
CA CYS A 490 -2.09 16.30 -19.71
C CYS A 490 -1.29 17.60 -19.60
N ARG A 491 -1.97 18.74 -19.39
CA ARG A 491 -1.35 20.06 -19.18
C ARG A 491 -0.52 20.16 -17.88
N ARG A 492 -0.64 19.19 -16.97
CA ARG A 492 0.10 19.14 -15.70
C ARG A 492 1.22 18.11 -15.67
N LEU A 493 1.32 17.26 -16.69
CA LEU A 493 2.40 16.28 -16.75
C LEU A 493 3.75 17.01 -16.86
N PRO A 494 4.75 16.68 -16.02
CA PRO A 494 6.11 17.21 -16.15
C PRO A 494 6.65 17.15 -17.57
N THR A 495 7.25 18.24 -18.04
CA THR A 495 7.87 18.37 -19.37
C THR A 495 9.35 17.94 -19.32
N GLY A 496 9.98 17.81 -20.49
CA GLY A 496 11.41 17.48 -20.59
C GLY A 496 11.79 16.01 -20.32
N ARG A 497 10.81 15.13 -20.09
CA ARG A 497 11.02 13.70 -19.81
C ARG A 497 10.31 12.81 -20.83
N THR A 498 10.89 11.63 -21.09
CA THR A 498 10.25 10.56 -21.86
C THR A 498 9.02 10.06 -21.09
N ARG A 499 7.82 10.15 -21.67
CA ARG A 499 6.59 9.73 -20.98
C ARG A 499 6.13 8.36 -21.48
N ILE A 500 5.86 7.46 -20.54
CA ILE A 500 5.46 6.07 -20.84
C ILE A 500 4.18 5.72 -20.10
N THR A 501 3.41 4.73 -20.58
CA THR A 501 2.20 4.26 -19.91
C THR A 501 1.93 2.78 -20.12
N VAL A 502 1.11 2.17 -19.27
CA VAL A 502 0.40 0.92 -19.56
C VAL A 502 -1.02 1.26 -20.00
N CYS A 503 -1.51 0.61 -21.06
CA CYS A 503 -2.93 0.64 -21.42
C CYS A 503 -3.43 -0.80 -21.64
N GLN A 504 -4.62 -1.13 -21.14
CA GLN A 504 -5.22 -2.47 -21.30
C GLN A 504 -6.24 -2.57 -22.44
N HIS A 505 -6.69 -1.44 -22.99
CA HIS A 505 -7.81 -1.44 -23.94
C HIS A 505 -7.45 -2.06 -25.30
N ILE A 506 -8.32 -2.93 -25.83
CA ILE A 506 -8.12 -3.62 -27.11
C ILE A 506 -8.03 -2.69 -28.33
N HIS A 507 -8.43 -1.42 -28.19
CA HIS A 507 -8.45 -0.44 -29.28
C HIS A 507 -7.46 0.72 -29.07
N ALA A 508 -6.50 0.60 -28.14
CA ALA A 508 -5.47 1.61 -27.90
C ALA A 508 -4.79 2.15 -29.19
N ARG A 509 -4.47 1.27 -30.16
CA ARG A 509 -3.90 1.67 -31.46
C ARG A 509 -4.80 2.61 -32.27
N ARG A 510 -6.14 2.46 -32.20
CA ARG A 510 -7.10 3.36 -32.87
C ARG A 510 -7.11 4.75 -32.25
N TYR A 511 -6.88 4.83 -30.93
CA TYR A 511 -6.88 6.05 -30.14
C TYR A 511 -5.48 6.64 -29.92
N ILE A 512 -4.54 6.39 -30.84
CA ILE A 512 -3.14 6.86 -30.77
C ILE A 512 -3.00 8.37 -30.54
N ASN A 513 -3.99 9.17 -30.95
CA ASN A 513 -4.01 10.61 -30.76
C ASN A 513 -4.12 11.02 -29.28
N LEU A 514 -4.80 10.25 -28.43
CA LEU A 514 -4.86 10.52 -26.98
C LEU A 514 -3.47 10.37 -26.35
N PHE A 515 -2.73 9.31 -26.71
CA PHE A 515 -1.35 9.12 -26.24
C PHE A 515 -0.43 10.26 -26.71
N LYS A 516 -0.58 10.72 -27.96
CA LYS A 516 0.15 11.90 -28.48
C LYS A 516 -0.20 13.19 -27.72
N GLU A 517 -1.47 13.42 -27.41
CA GLU A 517 -1.96 14.59 -26.64
C GLU A 517 -1.40 14.61 -25.21
N ALA A 518 -1.22 13.44 -24.60
CA ALA A 518 -0.51 13.28 -23.33
C ALA A 518 1.03 13.31 -23.43
N GLY A 519 1.59 13.39 -24.64
CA GLY A 519 3.04 13.35 -24.89
C GLY A 519 3.70 11.99 -24.61
N ILE A 520 2.93 10.89 -24.65
CA ILE A 520 3.40 9.52 -24.44
C ILE A 520 4.17 9.06 -25.68
N SER A 521 5.41 8.57 -25.49
CA SER A 521 6.24 7.98 -26.54
C SER A 521 6.17 6.45 -26.57
N GLU A 522 5.83 5.81 -25.44
CA GLU A 522 5.81 4.35 -25.28
C GLU A 522 4.53 3.90 -24.57
N VAL A 523 3.80 2.97 -25.18
CA VAL A 523 2.61 2.33 -24.59
C VAL A 523 2.90 0.84 -24.41
N PHE A 524 3.02 0.40 -23.17
CA PHE A 524 3.03 -1.01 -22.80
C PHE A 524 1.60 -1.55 -22.92
N TRP A 525 1.38 -2.47 -23.85
CA TRP A 525 0.08 -2.83 -24.35
C TRP A 525 -0.06 -4.36 -24.46
N PRO A 526 -0.99 -4.99 -23.71
CA PRO A 526 -1.13 -6.44 -23.74
C PRO A 526 -1.63 -7.00 -25.07
N HIS A 527 -2.18 -6.15 -25.92
CA HIS A 527 -2.75 -6.52 -27.21
C HIS A 527 -1.85 -6.15 -28.40
N ALA A 528 -0.57 -5.85 -28.16
CA ALA A 528 0.41 -5.65 -29.22
C ALA A 528 0.53 -6.86 -30.14
N THR A 529 0.69 -6.60 -31.44
CA THR A 529 0.90 -7.61 -32.48
C THR A 529 2.36 -7.65 -32.94
N LEU A 530 2.77 -8.74 -33.60
CA LEU A 530 4.10 -8.83 -34.21
C LEU A 530 4.39 -7.66 -35.15
N SER A 531 3.39 -7.22 -35.94
CA SER A 531 3.54 -6.06 -36.82
C SER A 531 3.61 -4.72 -36.10
N ASP A 532 3.14 -4.60 -34.85
CA ASP A 532 3.33 -3.38 -34.04
C ASP A 532 4.80 -3.24 -33.59
N VAL A 533 5.45 -4.37 -33.29
CA VAL A 533 6.86 -4.44 -32.87
C VAL A 533 7.81 -4.20 -34.05
N GLU A 534 7.50 -4.76 -35.22
CA GLU A 534 8.36 -4.68 -36.41
C GLU A 534 8.33 -3.32 -37.13
N LYS A 535 7.20 -2.58 -37.10
CA LYS A 535 6.94 -1.47 -38.03
C LYS A 535 6.68 -0.12 -37.38
N ALA A 536 7.25 0.17 -36.21
CA ALA A 536 7.07 1.46 -35.57
C ALA A 536 7.83 2.59 -36.30
N PRO A 537 7.15 3.57 -36.93
CA PRO A 537 7.84 4.67 -37.60
C PRO A 537 8.59 5.55 -36.59
N GLU A 538 9.74 6.06 -37.01
CA GLU A 538 10.54 6.99 -36.19
C GLU A 538 9.73 8.25 -35.85
N GLY A 539 9.82 8.72 -34.60
CA GLY A 539 9.00 9.83 -34.09
C GLY A 539 7.53 9.52 -33.78
N SER A 540 7.09 8.26 -33.84
CA SER A 540 5.71 7.86 -33.48
C SER A 540 5.61 7.20 -32.09
N VAL A 541 4.37 7.08 -31.57
CA VAL A 541 4.10 6.34 -30.33
C VAL A 541 4.36 4.85 -30.56
N ARG A 542 5.32 4.29 -29.82
CA ARG A 542 5.71 2.88 -29.91
C ARG A 542 4.85 2.03 -28.98
N PHE A 543 4.43 0.87 -29.47
CA PHE A 543 3.66 -0.11 -28.69
C PHE A 543 4.56 -1.28 -28.31
N ARG A 544 4.62 -1.59 -27.01
CA ARG A 544 5.44 -2.68 -26.46
C ARG A 544 4.53 -3.80 -25.95
N PRO A 545 4.84 -5.08 -26.21
CA PRO A 545 4.14 -6.20 -25.58
C PRO A 545 4.13 -6.09 -24.04
N PHE A 546 3.07 -6.59 -23.41
CA PHE A 546 2.87 -6.51 -21.95
C PHE A 546 1.96 -7.67 -21.46
N PRO A 547 2.02 -8.11 -20.20
CA PRO A 547 1.08 -9.10 -19.65
C PRO A 547 -0.35 -8.57 -19.43
N LEU A 548 -1.33 -9.48 -19.36
CA LEU A 548 -2.66 -9.20 -18.81
C LEU A 548 -2.74 -9.70 -17.37
N TYR A 549 -3.45 -8.97 -16.51
CA TYR A 549 -3.66 -9.41 -15.13
C TYR A 549 -4.53 -10.68 -15.09
N PRO A 550 -4.08 -11.78 -14.44
CA PRO A 550 -4.87 -13.01 -14.31
C PRO A 550 -6.02 -12.77 -13.32
N VAL A 551 -7.26 -12.70 -13.81
CA VAL A 551 -8.41 -12.30 -12.97
C VAL A 551 -8.79 -13.41 -11.99
N GLN A 552 -8.82 -14.66 -12.44
CA GLN A 552 -9.10 -15.81 -11.59
C GLN A 552 -7.82 -16.41 -11.02
N VAL A 553 -7.03 -15.60 -10.31
CA VAL A 553 -5.80 -16.05 -9.62
C VAL A 553 -6.10 -17.34 -8.86
N VAL A 554 -5.46 -18.43 -9.30
CA VAL A 554 -5.34 -19.66 -8.54
C VAL A 554 -4.23 -19.42 -7.52
N GLU A 555 -4.44 -19.81 -6.27
CA GLU A 555 -3.43 -19.66 -5.22
C GLU A 555 -2.15 -20.43 -5.58
N ALA A 556 -1.16 -19.67 -6.04
CA ALA A 556 0.18 -20.08 -6.47
C ALA A 556 0.26 -21.12 -7.61
N LEU A 557 1.30 -20.94 -8.44
CA LEU A 557 1.95 -22.09 -9.09
C LEU A 557 2.31 -23.10 -7.99
N PRO A 558 2.04 -24.41 -8.15
CA PRO A 558 2.56 -25.40 -7.24
C PRO A 558 4.08 -25.21 -7.16
N GLU A 559 4.61 -25.10 -5.94
CA GLU A 559 6.04 -24.91 -5.71
C GLU A 559 6.83 -25.92 -6.54
N ALA A 560 7.92 -25.47 -7.15
CA ALA A 560 8.68 -26.27 -8.11
C ALA A 560 8.98 -27.66 -7.54
N SER A 561 8.34 -28.68 -8.09
CA SER A 561 8.41 -30.06 -7.60
C SER A 561 8.46 -31.00 -8.81
N PRO A 562 9.53 -31.81 -8.97
CA PRO A 562 9.66 -32.73 -10.09
C PRO A 562 8.50 -33.72 -10.18
N GLU A 563 7.92 -34.08 -9.03
CA GLU A 563 6.75 -34.93 -8.91
C GLU A 563 5.54 -34.25 -9.58
N ASN A 564 5.22 -33.01 -9.19
CA ASN A 564 4.11 -32.25 -9.79
C ASN A 564 4.37 -31.88 -11.27
N ASP A 565 5.63 -31.66 -11.64
CA ASP A 565 6.04 -31.30 -13.01
C ASP A 565 5.90 -32.47 -13.99
N ALA A 566 6.05 -33.71 -13.54
CA ALA A 566 5.90 -34.93 -14.36
C ALA A 566 4.51 -35.61 -14.23
N VAL A 567 3.69 -35.23 -13.24
CA VAL A 567 2.36 -35.84 -13.04
C VAL A 567 1.44 -35.63 -14.24
N LYS A 568 0.88 -36.77 -14.70
CA LYS A 568 -0.23 -36.83 -15.66
C LYS A 568 -1.51 -36.32 -14.98
N ARG A 569 -2.06 -35.23 -15.51
CA ARG A 569 -3.32 -34.66 -15.01
C ARG A 569 -4.54 -35.36 -15.63
N ARG A 570 -5.71 -35.14 -15.05
CA ARG A 570 -6.99 -35.81 -15.39
C ARG A 570 -7.38 -35.62 -16.86
N TYR A 571 -7.23 -34.41 -17.38
CA TYR A 571 -7.50 -34.05 -18.77
C TYR A 571 -6.18 -33.75 -19.50
N LEU A 572 -6.14 -34.13 -20.78
CA LEU A 572 -5.04 -33.74 -21.67
C LEU A 572 -5.11 -32.24 -21.93
N PHE A 573 -6.27 -31.73 -22.33
CA PHE A 573 -6.49 -30.30 -22.63
C PHE A 573 -7.85 -29.81 -22.10
N SER A 574 -8.00 -28.50 -21.89
CA SER A 574 -9.30 -27.90 -21.55
C SER A 574 -9.58 -26.57 -22.25
N PHE A 575 -10.88 -26.28 -22.40
CA PHE A 575 -11.43 -25.00 -22.86
C PHE A 575 -12.81 -24.79 -22.21
N ILE A 576 -12.98 -23.77 -21.38
CA ILE A 576 -14.30 -23.35 -20.89
C ILE A 576 -14.54 -21.90 -21.30
N GLY A 577 -15.39 -21.65 -22.28
CA GLY A 577 -15.52 -20.31 -22.86
C GLY A 577 -16.73 -20.09 -23.75
N ALA A 578 -16.99 -18.82 -24.03
CA ALA A 578 -18.09 -18.42 -24.90
C ALA A 578 -17.81 -18.78 -26.37
N ARG A 579 -18.87 -19.15 -27.11
CA ARG A 579 -18.84 -19.18 -28.58
C ARG A 579 -18.47 -17.80 -29.13
N ALA A 580 -17.79 -17.76 -30.27
CA ALA A 580 -17.40 -16.51 -30.92
C ALA A 580 -18.65 -15.82 -31.51
N ASN A 581 -18.84 -14.55 -31.13
CA ASN A 581 -19.80 -13.61 -31.70
C ASN A 581 -19.08 -12.54 -32.56
N GLN A 582 -19.83 -11.57 -33.09
CA GLN A 582 -19.33 -10.48 -33.96
C GLN A 582 -18.19 -9.61 -33.37
N HIS A 583 -17.91 -9.71 -32.07
CA HIS A 583 -16.88 -8.92 -31.39
C HIS A 583 -15.55 -9.68 -31.20
N TYR A 584 -15.40 -10.88 -31.75
CA TYR A 584 -14.16 -11.66 -31.71
C TYR A 584 -13.39 -11.55 -33.03
N LEU A 585 -12.05 -11.55 -32.95
CA LEU A 585 -11.18 -11.39 -34.13
C LEU A 585 -11.29 -12.53 -35.15
N ARG A 586 -11.60 -13.74 -34.68
CA ARG A 586 -11.60 -14.99 -35.47
C ARG A 586 -12.65 -15.97 -34.96
N ASN A 587 -13.00 -16.95 -35.81
CA ASN A 587 -13.94 -18.03 -35.49
C ASN A 587 -13.34 -19.15 -34.61
N THR A 588 -12.07 -19.01 -34.20
CA THR A 588 -11.23 -19.98 -33.48
C THR A 588 -11.94 -20.68 -32.31
N ARG A 589 -12.76 -19.95 -31.54
CA ARG A 589 -13.51 -20.50 -30.40
C ARG A 589 -14.65 -21.43 -30.80
N ASN A 590 -15.33 -21.14 -31.90
CA ASN A 590 -16.39 -22.01 -32.42
C ASN A 590 -15.76 -23.31 -32.92
N ILE A 591 -14.67 -23.22 -33.70
CA ILE A 591 -13.91 -24.39 -34.17
C ILE A 591 -13.48 -25.28 -32.99
N ILE A 592 -12.93 -24.71 -31.91
CA ILE A 592 -12.57 -25.49 -30.69
C ILE A 592 -13.79 -26.21 -30.09
N ILE A 593 -14.94 -25.56 -29.99
CA ILE A 593 -16.16 -26.17 -29.43
C ILE A 593 -16.73 -27.23 -30.38
N ASP A 594 -16.74 -26.96 -31.68
CA ASP A 594 -17.39 -27.81 -32.70
C ASP A 594 -16.55 -29.05 -33.03
N GLU A 595 -15.22 -28.91 -33.13
CA GLU A 595 -14.30 -30.01 -33.50
C GLU A 595 -13.78 -30.81 -32.29
N LEU A 596 -13.63 -30.19 -31.10
CA LEU A 596 -12.92 -30.81 -29.97
C LEU A 596 -13.80 -31.19 -28.77
N SER A 597 -15.11 -30.86 -28.77
CA SER A 597 -15.98 -31.16 -27.61
C SER A 597 -16.38 -32.63 -27.45
N SER A 598 -16.21 -33.43 -28.50
CA SER A 598 -16.46 -34.88 -28.49
C SER A 598 -15.20 -35.70 -28.18
N ASP A 599 -14.01 -35.11 -28.09
CA ASP A 599 -12.77 -35.83 -27.81
C ASP A 599 -12.68 -36.19 -26.30
N PRO A 600 -12.68 -37.47 -25.92
CA PRO A 600 -12.74 -37.90 -24.52
C PRO A 600 -11.46 -37.60 -23.73
N ARG A 601 -10.39 -37.13 -24.39
CA ARG A 601 -9.13 -36.73 -23.73
C ARG A 601 -9.21 -35.34 -23.11
N GLY A 602 -10.16 -34.49 -23.54
CA GLY A 602 -10.25 -33.09 -23.15
C GLY A 602 -11.51 -32.73 -22.35
N LEU A 603 -11.52 -31.52 -21.79
CA LEU A 603 -12.70 -30.90 -21.19
C LEU A 603 -13.04 -29.60 -21.93
N VAL A 604 -14.01 -29.66 -22.84
CA VAL A 604 -14.46 -28.50 -23.64
C VAL A 604 -15.90 -28.16 -23.31
N ILE A 605 -16.14 -26.95 -22.81
CA ILE A 605 -17.45 -26.43 -22.42
C ILE A 605 -17.70 -25.10 -23.14
N GLY A 606 -18.63 -25.12 -24.09
CA GLY A 606 -19.18 -23.90 -24.70
C GLY A 606 -20.18 -23.19 -23.78
N ARG A 607 -20.20 -21.85 -23.82
CA ARG A 607 -21.18 -21.00 -23.14
C ARG A 607 -21.73 -19.93 -24.09
N ASP A 608 -22.88 -19.35 -23.76
CA ASP A 608 -23.57 -18.36 -24.62
C ASP A 608 -23.02 -16.93 -24.50
N GLY A 609 -22.23 -16.64 -23.45
CA GLY A 609 -21.68 -15.31 -23.19
C GLY A 609 -20.38 -15.33 -22.39
N TRP A 610 -19.60 -14.25 -22.48
CA TRP A 610 -18.34 -14.13 -21.73
C TRP A 610 -18.60 -13.83 -20.25
N HIS A 611 -17.82 -14.46 -19.37
CA HIS A 611 -18.05 -14.51 -17.92
C HIS A 611 -18.06 -13.12 -17.23
N TYR A 612 -17.42 -12.10 -17.82
CA TYR A 612 -17.41 -10.73 -17.30
C TYR A 612 -18.16 -9.71 -18.16
N GLN A 613 -18.83 -10.13 -19.25
CA GLN A 613 -19.54 -9.22 -20.16
C GLN A 613 -20.55 -8.34 -19.41
N LYS A 614 -21.30 -8.96 -18.50
CA LYS A 614 -22.35 -8.33 -17.69
C LYS A 614 -21.81 -7.36 -16.63
N VAL A 615 -20.55 -7.51 -16.21
CA VAL A 615 -19.91 -6.67 -15.18
C VAL A 615 -19.22 -5.46 -15.81
N VAL A 616 -18.55 -5.64 -16.94
CA VAL A 616 -17.80 -4.57 -17.61
C VAL A 616 -18.71 -3.78 -18.56
N TYR A 617 -19.43 -4.44 -19.48
CA TYR A 617 -20.21 -3.72 -20.49
C TYR A 617 -21.60 -3.32 -20.00
N ASP A 618 -22.38 -4.23 -19.40
CA ASP A 618 -23.78 -3.93 -19.05
C ASP A 618 -23.92 -3.00 -17.82
N LEU A 619 -22.97 -3.06 -16.87
CA LEU A 619 -23.00 -2.27 -15.63
C LEU A 619 -22.07 -1.04 -15.62
N GLN A 620 -20.86 -1.10 -16.19
CA GLN A 620 -19.91 0.02 -16.14
C GLN A 620 -19.95 0.92 -17.39
N ILE A 621 -20.35 0.40 -18.56
CA ILE A 621 -20.31 1.14 -19.83
C ILE A 621 -21.71 1.52 -20.34
N ALA A 622 -22.67 0.59 -20.37
CA ALA A 622 -23.93 0.77 -21.11
C ALA A 622 -25.06 1.48 -20.34
N GLY A 623 -24.97 1.63 -19.01
CA GLY A 623 -25.93 2.40 -18.20
C GLY A 623 -27.39 1.88 -18.19
N LYS A 624 -27.65 0.65 -18.62
CA LYS A 624 -29.01 0.06 -18.69
C LYS A 624 -29.34 -0.74 -17.44
N GLY A 625 -29.93 -0.09 -16.45
CA GLY A 625 -30.46 -0.76 -15.26
C GLY A 625 -31.89 -1.27 -15.45
N ALA A 626 -32.17 -2.49 -14.98
CA ALA A 626 -33.47 -2.88 -14.40
C ALA A 626 -33.36 -4.23 -13.65
N ALA A 627 -33.97 -4.29 -12.47
CA ALA A 627 -34.45 -5.47 -11.74
C ALA A 627 -33.85 -6.87 -12.10
N ALA A 628 -32.83 -7.28 -11.34
CA ALA A 628 -32.56 -8.70 -11.07
C ALA A 628 -32.14 -8.84 -9.60
N GLU A 629 -32.52 -9.94 -8.97
CA GLU A 629 -32.47 -10.12 -7.51
C GLU A 629 -31.04 -10.17 -6.95
N SER A 630 -30.90 -9.80 -5.68
CA SER A 630 -29.62 -9.63 -4.99
C SER A 630 -29.00 -10.96 -4.52
N SER A 631 -28.79 -11.92 -5.43
CA SER A 631 -28.12 -13.19 -5.13
C SER A 631 -27.58 -13.92 -6.37
N ALA A 632 -26.49 -13.41 -6.97
CA ALA A 632 -25.47 -14.12 -7.78
C ALA A 632 -24.70 -13.13 -8.69
N PHE A 633 -23.67 -12.44 -8.19
CA PHE A 633 -22.91 -11.45 -8.97
C PHE A 633 -21.49 -11.88 -9.38
N VAL A 634 -21.00 -13.00 -8.84
CA VAL A 634 -20.10 -13.92 -9.54
C VAL A 634 -20.69 -15.30 -9.30
N ASP A 635 -20.82 -16.12 -10.34
CA ASP A 635 -21.11 -17.53 -10.15
C ASP A 635 -19.82 -18.20 -9.62
N VAL A 636 -19.71 -18.22 -8.30
CA VAL A 636 -18.55 -18.76 -7.57
C VAL A 636 -18.30 -20.21 -8.01
N SER A 637 -19.36 -20.99 -8.21
CA SER A 637 -19.27 -22.38 -8.70
C SER A 637 -18.68 -22.46 -10.11
N ALA A 638 -19.03 -21.53 -11.01
CA ALA A 638 -18.50 -21.51 -12.37
C ALA A 638 -17.08 -20.95 -12.48
N GLY A 639 -16.65 -20.12 -11.51
CA GLY A 639 -15.25 -19.69 -11.36
C GLY A 639 -14.38 -20.81 -10.78
N ASP A 640 -14.84 -21.48 -9.73
CA ASP A 640 -14.13 -22.60 -9.13
C ASP A 640 -14.04 -23.80 -10.09
N ALA A 641 -15.11 -24.08 -10.85
CA ALA A 641 -15.06 -25.07 -11.93
C ALA A 641 -14.05 -24.71 -13.03
N PHE A 642 -13.84 -23.41 -13.32
CA PHE A 642 -12.81 -22.98 -14.26
C PHE A 642 -11.41 -23.16 -13.70
N ARG A 643 -11.15 -22.70 -12.46
CA ARG A 643 -9.87 -22.91 -11.75
C ARG A 643 -9.51 -24.39 -11.68
N GLN A 644 -10.46 -25.23 -11.26
CA GLN A 644 -10.28 -26.67 -11.18
C GLN A 644 -10.00 -27.27 -12.57
N SER A 645 -10.65 -26.78 -13.64
CA SER A 645 -10.36 -27.27 -15.00
C SER A 645 -8.91 -27.01 -15.42
N LEU A 646 -8.30 -25.89 -15.01
CA LEU A 646 -6.89 -25.62 -15.29
C LEU A 646 -5.96 -26.52 -14.46
N ILE A 647 -6.26 -26.72 -13.17
CA ILE A 647 -5.52 -27.62 -12.27
C ILE A 647 -5.58 -29.07 -12.78
N ASP A 648 -6.77 -29.53 -13.19
CA ASP A 648 -7.02 -30.89 -13.71
C ASP A 648 -6.48 -31.12 -15.13
N SER A 649 -5.99 -30.09 -15.84
CA SER A 649 -5.57 -30.20 -17.25
C SER A 649 -4.07 -30.04 -17.46
N THR A 650 -3.48 -30.90 -18.30
CA THR A 650 -2.07 -30.81 -18.72
C THR A 650 -1.84 -29.57 -19.59
N PHE A 651 -2.74 -29.33 -20.54
CA PHE A 651 -2.74 -28.19 -21.44
C PHE A 651 -4.02 -27.35 -21.29
N SER A 652 -3.95 -26.05 -21.60
CA SER A 652 -5.09 -25.12 -21.56
C SER A 652 -5.19 -24.34 -22.87
N LEU A 653 -6.32 -24.48 -23.58
CA LEU A 653 -6.50 -23.84 -24.88
C LEU A 653 -6.79 -22.34 -24.70
N CYS A 654 -5.88 -21.50 -25.16
CA CYS A 654 -5.88 -20.05 -24.99
C CYS A 654 -6.04 -19.32 -26.35
N PRO A 655 -7.23 -19.38 -26.98
CA PRO A 655 -7.46 -18.62 -28.21
C PRO A 655 -7.65 -17.13 -27.94
N ALA A 656 -7.43 -16.34 -28.98
CA ALA A 656 -7.67 -14.91 -29.01
C ALA A 656 -9.10 -14.53 -28.52
N GLY A 657 -9.22 -13.28 -28.06
CA GLY A 657 -10.48 -12.65 -27.67
C GLY A 657 -10.94 -11.62 -28.71
N SER A 658 -11.51 -10.53 -28.20
CA SER A 658 -11.71 -9.29 -28.97
C SER A 658 -10.40 -8.54 -29.25
N GLY A 659 -9.33 -8.87 -28.49
CA GLY A 659 -7.94 -8.58 -28.81
C GLY A 659 -7.12 -9.87 -28.97
N PRO A 660 -5.88 -9.81 -29.49
CA PRO A 660 -5.04 -10.97 -29.79
C PRO A 660 -4.51 -11.72 -28.55
N ASN A 661 -4.63 -11.15 -27.35
CA ASN A 661 -4.18 -11.77 -26.10
C ASN A 661 -5.38 -12.33 -25.31
N SER A 662 -5.14 -13.30 -24.44
CA SER A 662 -6.16 -14.03 -23.69
C SER A 662 -5.81 -14.06 -22.21
N ILE A 663 -6.71 -13.60 -21.33
CA ILE A 663 -6.47 -13.60 -19.86
C ILE A 663 -6.16 -15.02 -19.36
N ARG A 664 -6.78 -16.04 -19.97
CA ARG A 664 -6.56 -17.46 -19.67
C ARG A 664 -5.10 -17.89 -19.78
N LEU A 665 -4.32 -17.29 -20.67
CA LEU A 665 -2.90 -17.62 -20.83
C LEU A 665 -2.15 -17.42 -19.51
N TRP A 666 -2.42 -16.32 -18.83
CA TRP A 666 -1.81 -15.95 -17.54
C TRP A 666 -2.37 -16.80 -16.39
N GLU A 667 -3.66 -17.11 -16.41
CA GLU A 667 -4.29 -18.02 -15.44
C GLU A 667 -3.76 -19.45 -15.58
N SER A 668 -3.41 -19.88 -16.80
CA SER A 668 -2.85 -21.21 -17.10
C SER A 668 -1.41 -21.34 -16.62
N LEU A 669 -0.59 -20.28 -16.82
CA LEU A 669 0.73 -20.16 -16.20
C LEU A 669 0.62 -20.33 -14.69
N GLY A 670 -0.30 -19.61 -14.04
CA GLY A 670 -0.54 -19.73 -12.59
C GLY A 670 -0.94 -21.14 -12.14
N ALA A 671 -1.78 -21.85 -12.90
CA ALA A 671 -2.23 -23.21 -12.56
C ALA A 671 -1.25 -24.34 -12.96
N GLY A 672 -0.08 -24.04 -13.55
CA GLY A 672 0.85 -25.03 -14.08
C GLY A 672 0.28 -25.86 -15.25
N SER A 673 -0.75 -25.34 -15.92
CA SER A 673 -1.34 -25.91 -17.14
C SER A 673 -0.67 -25.27 -18.35
N ILE A 674 -0.06 -26.07 -19.21
CA ILE A 674 0.76 -25.57 -20.32
C ILE A 674 -0.15 -24.82 -21.31
N PRO A 675 0.05 -23.51 -21.54
CA PRO A 675 -0.83 -22.75 -22.41
C PRO A 675 -0.63 -23.17 -23.87
N VAL A 676 -1.74 -23.43 -24.56
CA VAL A 676 -1.79 -23.58 -26.01
C VAL A 676 -2.30 -22.27 -26.60
N ILE A 677 -1.43 -21.52 -27.25
CA ILE A 677 -1.71 -20.18 -27.76
C ILE A 677 -2.28 -20.33 -29.18
N LEU A 678 -3.52 -19.86 -29.37
CA LEU A 678 -4.16 -19.77 -30.70
C LEU A 678 -4.46 -18.31 -31.01
N ALA A 679 -3.41 -17.59 -31.42
CA ALA A 679 -3.42 -16.16 -31.67
C ALA A 679 -2.25 -15.79 -32.61
N ASP A 680 -2.41 -16.00 -33.92
CA ASP A 680 -1.30 -15.94 -34.90
C ASP A 680 -0.63 -14.55 -35.01
N THR A 681 -1.31 -13.50 -34.54
CA THR A 681 -0.83 -12.11 -34.62
C THR A 681 -0.21 -11.59 -33.33
N TRP A 682 -0.36 -12.28 -32.20
CA TRP A 682 0.04 -11.77 -30.88
C TRP A 682 1.56 -11.69 -30.72
N ALA A 683 2.05 -10.58 -30.16
CA ALA A 683 3.42 -10.45 -29.70
C ALA A 683 3.51 -10.71 -28.18
N PRO A 684 4.24 -11.75 -27.73
CA PRO A 684 4.45 -11.99 -26.31
C PRO A 684 5.48 -11.00 -25.69
N PRO A 685 5.38 -10.68 -24.38
CA PRO A 685 6.41 -9.90 -23.67
C PRO A 685 7.67 -10.72 -23.38
N GLY A 686 8.82 -10.04 -23.30
CA GLY A 686 10.12 -10.68 -23.02
C GLY A 686 10.73 -11.46 -24.20
N ASP A 687 11.56 -12.46 -23.89
CA ASP A 687 12.22 -13.31 -24.89
C ASP A 687 11.23 -14.32 -25.49
N ARG A 688 10.99 -14.19 -26.80
CA ARG A 688 10.15 -15.11 -27.59
C ARG A 688 10.61 -16.58 -27.48
N ARG A 689 11.93 -16.84 -27.36
CA ARG A 689 12.46 -18.20 -27.24
C ARG A 689 12.00 -18.88 -25.95
N LEU A 690 11.81 -18.11 -24.87
CA LEU A 690 11.28 -18.62 -23.62
C LEU A 690 9.80 -19.01 -23.74
N TRP A 691 9.01 -18.25 -24.50
CA TRP A 691 7.63 -18.63 -24.83
C TRP A 691 7.53 -19.89 -25.68
N GLU A 692 8.43 -20.06 -26.66
CA GLU A 692 8.53 -21.26 -27.50
C GLU A 692 8.98 -22.50 -26.70
N GLN A 693 9.58 -22.32 -25.51
CA GLN A 693 9.86 -23.37 -24.55
C GLN A 693 8.70 -23.62 -23.57
N ALA A 694 7.96 -22.58 -23.16
CA ALA A 694 6.92 -22.65 -22.14
C ALA A 694 5.51 -23.00 -22.65
N ALA A 695 5.24 -22.81 -23.95
CA ALA A 695 3.90 -22.87 -24.52
C ALA A 695 3.85 -23.67 -25.83
N VAL A 696 2.65 -24.11 -26.21
CA VAL A 696 2.40 -24.70 -27.55
C VAL A 696 1.76 -23.62 -28.42
N PHE A 697 2.37 -23.30 -29.56
CA PHE A 697 1.74 -22.44 -30.56
C PHE A 697 0.95 -23.28 -31.57
N CYS A 698 -0.31 -22.91 -31.80
CA CYS A 698 -1.21 -23.56 -32.76
C CYS A 698 -1.84 -22.47 -33.64
N LYS A 699 -1.79 -22.65 -34.97
CA LYS A 699 -2.38 -21.69 -35.91
C LYS A 699 -3.90 -21.69 -35.78
N GLU A 700 -4.52 -20.55 -36.10
CA GLU A 700 -5.97 -20.38 -35.99
C GLU A 700 -6.78 -21.04 -37.14
N SER A 701 -6.23 -22.06 -37.82
CA SER A 701 -6.88 -22.78 -38.92
C SER A 701 -7.65 -24.02 -38.43
N PRO A 702 -8.77 -24.40 -39.08
CA PRO A 702 -9.54 -25.59 -38.68
C PRO A 702 -8.72 -26.88 -38.64
N GLU A 703 -7.80 -27.05 -39.58
CA GLU A 703 -6.98 -28.25 -39.74
C GLU A 703 -5.98 -28.39 -38.57
N GLU A 704 -5.32 -27.29 -38.21
CA GLU A 704 -4.34 -27.23 -37.12
C GLU A 704 -4.99 -27.41 -35.74
N ILE A 705 -6.20 -26.86 -35.57
CA ILE A 705 -7.02 -27.02 -34.35
C ILE A 705 -7.53 -28.48 -34.24
N LYS A 706 -8.01 -29.07 -35.34
CA LYS A 706 -8.51 -30.46 -35.36
C LYS A 706 -7.41 -31.48 -35.08
N ALA A 707 -6.19 -31.23 -35.57
CA ALA A 707 -5.01 -32.06 -35.28
C ALA A 707 -4.42 -31.87 -33.87
N LEU A 708 -4.92 -30.90 -33.09
CA LEU A 708 -4.33 -30.51 -31.82
C LEU A 708 -4.35 -31.61 -30.74
N PRO A 709 -5.44 -32.38 -30.51
CA PRO A 709 -5.46 -33.43 -29.48
C PRO A 709 -4.34 -34.47 -29.64
N ASP A 710 -4.01 -34.85 -30.88
CA ASP A 710 -2.97 -35.84 -31.16
C ASP A 710 -1.56 -35.25 -30.98
N ARG A 711 -1.34 -33.99 -31.39
CA ARG A 711 -0.11 -33.24 -31.12
C ARG A 711 0.15 -33.09 -29.62
N LEU A 712 -0.88 -32.75 -28.85
CA LEU A 712 -0.79 -32.62 -27.40
C LEU A 712 -0.57 -33.99 -26.72
N ALA A 713 -1.19 -35.06 -27.23
CA ALA A 713 -0.96 -36.42 -26.73
C ALA A 713 0.48 -36.88 -26.96
N ALA A 714 1.06 -36.58 -28.13
CA ALA A 714 2.47 -36.87 -28.43
C ALA A 714 3.43 -36.10 -27.52
N LEU A 715 3.15 -34.82 -27.22
CA LEU A 715 3.93 -34.02 -26.26
C LEU A 715 3.78 -34.55 -24.82
N ALA A 716 2.58 -34.97 -24.42
CA ALA A 716 2.32 -35.53 -23.09
C ALA A 716 2.91 -36.94 -22.87
N ALA A 717 3.34 -37.61 -23.95
CA ALA A 717 4.03 -38.89 -23.86
C ALA A 717 5.49 -38.78 -23.38
N ASP A 718 6.06 -37.57 -23.33
CA ASP A 718 7.38 -37.28 -22.79
C ASP A 718 7.27 -36.45 -21.49
N PRO A 719 7.37 -37.09 -20.30
CA PRO A 719 7.32 -36.38 -19.03
C PRO A 719 8.50 -35.43 -18.81
N ALA A 720 9.67 -35.70 -19.40
CA ALA A 720 10.82 -34.81 -19.31
C ALA A 720 10.57 -33.53 -20.12
N ARG A 721 9.92 -33.64 -21.28
CA ARG A 721 9.46 -32.47 -22.04
C ARG A 721 8.42 -31.66 -21.27
N LEU A 722 7.42 -32.30 -20.66
CA LEU A 722 6.44 -31.60 -19.81
C LEU A 722 7.11 -30.83 -18.66
N ALA A 723 8.09 -31.43 -17.99
CA ALA A 723 8.84 -30.78 -16.92
C ALA A 723 9.68 -29.59 -17.41
N GLN A 724 10.32 -29.69 -18.59
CA GLN A 724 11.00 -28.56 -19.23
C GLN A 724 10.04 -27.40 -19.52
N MET A 725 8.86 -27.70 -20.08
CA MET A 725 7.86 -26.66 -20.38
C MET A 725 7.37 -25.97 -19.10
N ARG A 726 7.09 -26.73 -18.03
CA ARG A 726 6.69 -26.18 -16.72
C ARG A 726 7.82 -25.40 -16.05
N HIS A 727 9.09 -25.75 -16.26
CA HIS A 727 10.22 -24.93 -15.84
C HIS A 727 10.23 -23.58 -16.57
N ALA A 728 10.09 -23.58 -17.90
CA ALA A 728 10.03 -22.34 -18.69
C ALA A 728 8.79 -21.47 -18.33
N MET A 729 7.65 -22.09 -17.98
CA MET A 729 6.49 -21.38 -17.43
C MET A 729 6.81 -20.69 -16.09
N ARG A 730 7.60 -21.31 -15.20
CA ARG A 730 8.06 -20.66 -13.96
C ARG A 730 8.96 -19.47 -14.23
N GLN A 731 9.87 -19.57 -15.19
CA GLN A 731 10.69 -18.43 -15.61
C GLN A 731 9.82 -17.26 -16.11
N LEU A 732 8.77 -17.53 -16.91
CA LEU A 732 7.79 -16.50 -17.30
C LEU A 732 7.00 -15.93 -16.12
N TRP A 733 6.60 -16.77 -15.15
CA TRP A 733 5.86 -16.31 -13.97
C TRP A 733 6.73 -15.44 -13.03
N LEU A 734 8.03 -15.75 -12.91
CA LEU A 734 8.99 -14.91 -12.17
C LEU A 734 9.22 -13.54 -12.84
N LEU A 735 8.96 -13.41 -14.15
CA LEU A 735 9.03 -12.13 -14.86
C LEU A 735 7.68 -11.38 -14.89
N TYR A 736 6.57 -12.09 -15.06
CA TYR A 736 5.28 -11.51 -15.46
C TYR A 736 4.07 -11.94 -14.62
N GLY A 737 4.27 -12.75 -13.58
CA GLY A 737 3.24 -13.04 -12.58
C GLY A 737 2.88 -11.79 -11.74
N PRO A 738 1.82 -11.85 -10.91
CA PRO A 738 1.30 -10.68 -10.19
C PRO A 738 2.33 -9.90 -9.36
N ASP A 739 3.35 -10.57 -8.80
CA ASP A 739 4.39 -9.95 -7.96
C ASP A 739 5.53 -9.29 -8.76
N SER A 740 5.66 -9.58 -10.05
CA SER A 740 6.73 -9.06 -10.94
C SER A 740 6.18 -8.37 -12.21
N PHE A 741 4.86 -8.18 -12.28
CA PHE A 741 4.07 -7.79 -13.47
C PHE A 741 4.63 -6.61 -14.29
N VAL A 742 5.35 -5.68 -13.66
CA VAL A 742 5.90 -4.45 -14.27
C VAL A 742 7.39 -4.54 -14.64
N THR A 743 7.99 -5.74 -14.68
CA THR A 743 9.41 -5.97 -14.97
C THR A 743 9.93 -5.20 -16.20
N ASP A 744 9.22 -5.26 -17.34
CA ASP A 744 9.66 -4.59 -18.58
C ASP A 744 9.61 -3.05 -18.47
N VAL A 745 8.70 -2.51 -17.64
CA VAL A 745 8.64 -1.08 -17.34
C VAL A 745 9.83 -0.67 -16.47
N GLN A 746 10.15 -1.44 -15.43
CA GLN A 746 11.29 -1.19 -14.56
C GLN A 746 12.63 -1.30 -15.31
N LEU A 747 12.77 -2.25 -16.23
CA LEU A 747 13.94 -2.37 -17.12
C LEU A 747 14.05 -1.15 -18.05
N PHE A 748 12.94 -0.66 -18.61
CA PHE A 748 12.94 0.55 -19.43
C PHE A 748 13.40 1.80 -18.65
N LEU A 749 13.00 1.91 -17.37
CA LEU A 749 13.40 3.01 -16.48
C LEU A 749 14.91 3.00 -16.14
N LEU A 750 15.53 1.82 -15.98
CA LEU A 750 16.98 1.68 -15.79
C LEU A 750 17.80 1.81 -17.09
N GLY A 751 17.17 1.55 -18.24
CA GLY A 751 17.83 1.44 -19.54
C GLY A 751 18.10 2.77 -20.25
N GLN A 752 17.49 3.89 -19.83
CA GLN A 752 17.66 5.17 -20.52
C GLN A 752 19.08 5.76 -20.33
N PRO A 753 19.64 6.43 -21.36
CA PRO A 753 20.83 7.25 -21.20
C PRO A 753 20.51 8.49 -20.34
N GLU A 754 21.44 8.87 -19.47
CA GLU A 754 21.39 10.16 -18.76
C GLU A 754 21.63 11.30 -19.75
N THR A 755 20.85 12.38 -19.69
CA THR A 755 21.10 13.57 -20.50
C THR A 755 21.93 14.59 -19.72
N ASP A 756 23.10 14.96 -20.24
CA ASP A 756 23.97 15.98 -19.65
C ASP A 756 23.34 17.38 -19.78
N ALA A 757 22.53 17.76 -18.79
CA ALA A 757 21.98 19.10 -18.66
C ALA A 757 23.04 20.07 -18.08
N PRO A 758 23.37 21.20 -18.76
CA PRO A 758 24.34 22.16 -18.24
C PRO A 758 23.81 22.87 -16.98
N LEU A 759 24.65 22.96 -15.95
CA LEU A 759 24.40 23.79 -14.76
C LEU A 759 24.45 25.28 -15.15
N ALA A 760 23.29 25.93 -15.19
CA ALA A 760 23.18 27.38 -15.37
C ALA A 760 23.12 28.09 -14.01
N ASP A 761 24.06 29.00 -13.77
CA ASP A 761 24.10 29.89 -12.61
C ASP A 761 23.29 31.17 -12.87
N GLN A 762 22.36 31.51 -11.96
CA GLN A 762 22.05 32.89 -11.52
C GLN A 762 20.87 32.96 -10.52
N GLY A 763 21.03 33.78 -9.47
CA GLY A 763 19.92 34.56 -8.90
C GLY A 763 19.45 34.24 -7.46
N SER A 764 20.10 34.83 -6.46
CA SER A 764 19.49 35.15 -5.15
C SER A 764 18.28 36.09 -5.33
N ALA A 765 17.17 36.07 -4.59
CA ALA A 765 16.81 35.51 -3.27
C ALA A 765 15.26 35.36 -3.19
N PRO A 766 14.62 34.92 -2.08
CA PRO A 766 15.15 34.37 -0.83
C PRO A 766 14.72 32.92 -0.54
N VAL A 767 15.32 32.35 0.50
CA VAL A 767 15.12 30.97 0.97
C VAL A 767 13.66 30.69 1.37
N ALA A 768 13.00 29.83 0.59
CA ALA A 768 11.83 29.06 1.03
C ALA A 768 12.30 27.62 1.28
N ASP A 769 12.88 27.37 2.46
CA ASP A 769 13.53 26.10 2.78
C ASP A 769 12.50 24.98 3.04
N ARG A 770 12.56 23.96 2.17
CA ARG A 770 12.46 22.52 2.47
C ARG A 770 11.08 21.90 2.79
N GLU A 771 10.59 21.15 1.80
CA GLU A 771 9.97 19.84 1.99
C GLU A 771 10.97 18.85 2.65
N PRO A 772 10.55 17.70 3.23
CA PRO A 772 10.41 16.52 2.35
C PRO A 772 9.44 15.39 2.80
N ALA A 773 9.30 14.42 1.89
CA ALA A 773 8.99 13.00 2.11
C ALA A 773 7.51 12.58 2.27
N THR A 774 7.09 11.69 1.38
CA THR A 774 5.81 10.96 1.34
C THR A 774 5.74 9.86 2.41
N ALA A 775 5.86 10.25 3.68
CA ALA A 775 5.60 9.34 4.80
C ALA A 775 4.12 8.91 4.81
N GLU A 776 3.84 7.71 5.35
CA GLU A 776 2.53 7.43 5.96
C GLU A 776 2.15 8.67 6.77
N VAL A 777 1.04 9.34 6.43
CA VAL A 777 0.78 10.76 6.79
C VAL A 777 1.32 10.99 8.21
N PRO A 778 2.40 11.77 8.41
CA PRO A 778 3.21 11.61 9.62
C PRO A 778 2.40 11.89 10.90
N GLU A 779 1.35 12.71 10.76
CA GLU A 779 0.15 12.71 11.60
C GLU A 779 -0.26 11.31 12.03
N ARG A 780 -0.87 10.48 11.17
CA ARG A 780 -1.37 9.11 11.39
C ARG A 780 -0.38 8.15 12.10
N VAL A 781 0.93 8.22 11.85
CA VAL A 781 1.94 7.33 12.48
C VAL A 781 2.34 7.78 13.86
N LEU A 782 2.66 9.08 14.03
CA LEU A 782 2.75 9.70 15.35
C LEU A 782 1.49 9.35 16.13
N MET A 783 0.37 9.56 15.47
CA MET A 783 -0.95 9.23 15.90
C MET A 783 -1.22 7.74 16.14
N GLN A 784 -0.44 6.77 15.69
CA GLN A 784 -0.56 5.39 16.19
C GLN A 784 0.27 5.15 17.45
N GLY A 785 1.34 5.94 17.63
CA GLY A 785 2.32 5.82 18.72
C GLY A 785 1.76 6.04 20.13
N ALA A 786 0.97 7.09 20.39
CA ALA A 786 0.35 7.24 21.71
C ALA A 786 -0.70 6.22 21.88
N ASN A 787 -1.37 5.85 20.79
CA ASN A 787 -2.52 4.97 20.78
C ASN A 787 -2.19 3.64 21.46
N LEU A 788 -0.89 3.38 21.56
CA LEU A 788 -0.23 2.44 22.43
C LEU A 788 0.19 3.09 23.78
N LEU A 789 1.08 4.10 23.83
CA LEU A 789 1.62 4.79 25.05
C LEU A 789 0.63 5.48 26.05
N LEU A 790 -0.67 5.21 26.04
CA LEU A 790 -1.57 5.53 27.18
C LEU A 790 -2.39 4.34 27.66
N LEU A 791 -2.86 3.53 26.70
CA LEU A 791 -3.45 2.23 26.98
C LEU A 791 -2.43 1.40 27.76
N ASP A 792 -1.16 1.54 27.37
CA ASP A 792 -0.02 1.05 28.14
C ASP A 792 1.21 1.95 27.96
N PRO A 793 1.42 2.94 28.86
CA PRO A 793 2.61 3.79 28.84
C PRO A 793 3.90 3.00 29.09
N ALA A 794 3.88 2.03 30.00
CA ALA A 794 5.08 1.33 30.47
C ALA A 794 5.60 0.34 29.41
N GLN A 795 4.72 -0.49 28.86
CA GLN A 795 5.07 -1.44 27.80
C GLN A 795 5.44 -0.71 26.52
N THR A 796 4.76 0.40 26.18
CA THR A 796 5.09 1.11 24.95
C THR A 796 6.33 2.02 25.08
N LEU A 797 6.66 2.54 26.27
CA LEU A 797 7.97 3.17 26.51
C LEU A 797 9.10 2.13 26.42
N THR A 798 8.86 0.93 26.95
CA THR A 798 9.78 -0.21 26.79
C THR A 798 9.98 -0.53 25.30
N ARG A 799 8.92 -0.58 24.50
CA ARG A 799 9.04 -0.71 23.03
C ARG A 799 9.79 0.46 22.40
N LEU A 800 9.48 1.71 22.72
CA LEU A 800 10.23 2.86 22.18
C LEU A 800 11.73 2.84 22.49
N ALA A 801 12.15 2.19 23.58
CA ALA A 801 13.56 2.04 23.94
C ALA A 801 14.23 0.79 23.33
N HIS A 802 13.47 -0.27 23.01
CA HIS A 802 14.01 -1.59 22.64
C HIS A 802 13.50 -2.17 21.30
N ASP A 803 12.59 -1.49 20.61
CA ASP A 803 12.05 -1.83 19.28
C ASP A 803 12.48 -0.74 18.27
N PRO A 804 13.65 -0.90 17.60
CA PRO A 804 14.20 0.12 16.72
C PRO A 804 13.35 0.38 15.47
N ALA A 805 12.52 -0.58 15.07
CA ALA A 805 11.61 -0.42 13.94
C ALA A 805 10.44 0.51 14.31
N PHE A 806 9.83 0.30 15.48
CA PHE A 806 8.80 1.16 16.03
C PHE A 806 9.35 2.55 16.40
N ALA A 807 10.50 2.61 17.09
CA ALA A 807 11.17 3.88 17.41
C ALA A 807 11.60 4.65 16.15
N GLY A 808 12.11 3.95 15.13
CA GLY A 808 12.49 4.55 13.85
C GLY A 808 11.28 5.03 13.03
N ALA A 809 10.15 4.34 13.09
CA ALA A 809 8.90 4.80 12.45
C ALA A 809 8.38 6.08 13.11
N ILE A 810 8.34 6.11 14.44
CA ILE A 810 8.03 7.32 15.22
C ILE A 810 9.01 8.46 14.94
N ALA A 811 10.32 8.20 14.91
CA ALA A 811 11.32 9.23 14.67
C ALA A 811 11.23 9.83 13.25
N ARG A 812 10.99 9.00 12.23
CA ARG A 812 10.73 9.48 10.85
C ARG A 812 9.42 10.26 10.76
N ALA A 813 8.38 9.85 11.48
CA ALA A 813 7.12 10.59 11.53
C ALA A 813 7.25 11.92 12.30
N CYS A 814 8.06 11.99 13.35
CA CYS A 814 8.39 13.23 14.06
C CYS A 814 9.12 14.21 13.13
N ALA A 815 10.11 13.71 12.40
CA ALA A 815 10.91 14.49 11.46
C ALA A 815 10.14 14.96 10.22
N GLY A 816 9.03 14.29 9.86
CA GLY A 816 8.14 14.66 8.76
C GLY A 816 7.03 15.66 9.12
N MET A 817 6.93 16.12 10.38
CA MET A 817 5.93 17.10 10.79
C MET A 817 6.50 18.52 10.90
N PRO A 818 5.74 19.57 10.52
CA PRO A 818 6.16 20.95 10.77
C PRO A 818 6.40 21.25 12.25
N ALA A 819 7.47 21.99 12.54
CA ALA A 819 7.78 22.47 13.89
C ALA A 819 6.61 23.33 14.42
N GLY A 820 5.99 22.91 15.51
CA GLY A 820 4.79 23.57 16.02
C GLY A 820 3.49 23.21 15.26
N SER A 821 3.44 22.12 14.50
CA SER A 821 2.17 21.54 14.06
C SER A 821 1.31 21.16 15.28
N ALA A 822 -0.02 21.07 15.08
CA ALA A 822 -0.89 20.50 16.10
C ALA A 822 -0.36 19.11 16.44
N VAL A 823 -0.36 18.18 15.49
CA VAL A 823 -0.10 16.76 15.74
C VAL A 823 1.31 16.41 16.25
N LEU A 824 2.34 17.24 16.05
CA LEU A 824 3.66 17.02 16.66
C LEU A 824 3.81 17.61 18.07
N ARG A 825 3.39 18.87 18.30
CA ARG A 825 3.28 19.41 19.69
C ARG A 825 2.45 18.49 20.55
N HIS A 826 1.41 18.00 19.89
CA HIS A 826 0.52 17.00 20.35
C HIS A 826 1.49 15.78 20.59
N TYR A 827 2.01 14.99 19.62
CA TYR A 827 2.81 13.76 19.89
C TYR A 827 3.78 13.82 21.09
N THR A 828 4.60 14.88 21.12
CA THR A 828 5.69 15.03 22.09
C THR A 828 5.20 15.14 23.53
N GLY A 829 4.11 15.86 23.79
CA GLY A 829 3.64 16.14 25.16
C GLY A 829 3.43 14.86 25.99
N VAL A 830 2.75 13.86 25.43
CA VAL A 830 2.39 12.64 26.16
C VAL A 830 3.57 11.70 26.25
N LEU A 831 4.53 11.84 25.34
CA LEU A 831 5.79 11.14 25.47
C LEU A 831 6.52 11.66 26.70
N ASP A 832 6.44 12.95 26.97
CA ASP A 832 6.95 13.54 28.19
C ASP A 832 6.04 13.27 29.41
N HIS A 833 4.71 13.27 29.30
CA HIS A 833 3.79 12.82 30.36
C HIS A 833 4.08 11.36 30.76
N ALA A 834 4.05 10.43 29.80
CA ALA A 834 4.36 9.01 30.04
C ALA A 834 5.76 8.83 30.65
N ARG A 835 6.76 9.58 30.18
CA ARG A 835 8.13 9.56 30.76
C ARG A 835 8.17 10.14 32.17
N GLN A 836 7.39 11.17 32.49
CA GLN A 836 7.32 11.75 33.84
C GLN A 836 6.61 10.80 34.81
N THR A 837 5.47 10.24 34.43
CA THR A 837 4.75 9.24 35.24
C THR A 837 5.54 7.95 35.44
N SER A 838 6.44 7.59 34.50
CA SER A 838 7.33 6.42 34.58
C SER A 838 8.70 6.71 35.23
N ARG A 839 9.10 7.98 35.36
CA ARG A 839 10.38 8.40 35.97
C ARG A 839 10.46 8.21 37.48
N SER A 840 9.38 7.77 38.12
CA SER A 840 9.43 7.24 39.49
C SER A 840 10.18 5.90 39.59
N ILE A 841 10.60 5.27 38.48
CA ILE A 841 11.06 3.86 38.49
C ILE A 841 12.49 3.57 37.91
N THR A 842 12.98 4.15 36.78
CA THR A 842 14.14 3.53 36.04
C THR A 842 15.17 4.41 35.25
N GLY A 843 15.54 5.63 35.64
CA GLY A 843 16.30 6.57 34.77
C GLY A 843 17.72 6.17 34.27
N ILE A 844 18.05 6.48 32.99
CA ILE A 844 19.38 6.59 32.30
C ILE A 844 19.23 7.39 30.96
N ALA A 845 20.30 7.93 30.36
CA ALA A 845 20.28 8.78 29.14
C ALA A 845 21.48 8.55 28.15
N LEU A 846 21.41 9.07 26.90
CA LEU A 846 22.42 8.92 25.82
C LEU A 846 22.67 10.24 25.01
N ALA A 847 23.81 10.33 24.30
CA ALA A 847 24.39 11.55 23.70
C ALA A 847 24.78 11.44 22.18
N PRO A 848 25.09 12.55 21.45
CA PRO A 848 25.23 12.59 19.98
C PRO A 848 26.68 12.56 19.41
N LEU A 849 26.82 12.41 18.08
CA LEU A 849 28.08 12.24 17.30
C LEU A 849 28.34 13.36 16.25
N PRO A 850 29.59 13.52 15.73
CA PRO A 850 30.07 14.73 15.02
C PRO A 850 30.06 14.70 13.47
N VAL A 851 30.44 15.83 12.84
CA VAL A 851 30.36 16.14 11.39
C VAL A 851 31.75 16.38 10.76
N PRO A 852 32.03 15.90 9.52
CA PRO A 852 33.26 16.20 8.77
C PRO A 852 33.14 17.38 7.76
N ALA A 853 34.29 17.98 7.40
CA ALA A 853 34.41 19.20 6.59
C ALA A 853 34.52 18.96 5.06
N PRO A 854 34.26 19.98 4.20
CA PRO A 854 34.22 19.81 2.74
C PRO A 854 35.60 19.89 2.04
N LEU A 855 35.73 19.20 0.91
CA LEU A 855 36.89 19.26 0.01
C LEU A 855 36.59 20.11 -1.25
N SER A 856 37.59 20.84 -1.73
CA SER A 856 37.52 21.80 -2.85
C SER A 856 37.71 21.16 -4.24
N VAL A 857 37.05 21.72 -5.25
CA VAL A 857 37.07 21.26 -6.65
C VAL A 857 38.13 22.02 -7.50
N PRO A 858 38.95 21.36 -8.34
CA PRO A 858 39.83 22.04 -9.31
C PRO A 858 39.13 22.35 -10.65
N ALA A 859 39.59 23.39 -11.34
CA ALA A 859 39.03 23.85 -12.62
C ALA A 859 39.41 22.98 -13.84
N THR A 860 38.60 23.04 -14.89
CA THR A 860 38.69 22.23 -16.11
C THR A 860 39.72 22.74 -17.13
N GLN A 861 40.62 21.86 -17.56
CA GLN A 861 41.29 21.95 -18.87
C GLN A 861 40.74 20.83 -19.77
N HIS A 862 40.53 21.11 -21.06
CA HIS A 862 40.18 20.08 -22.04
C HIS A 862 41.34 19.08 -22.22
N ARG A 863 41.23 17.90 -21.60
CA ARG A 863 42.11 16.75 -21.86
C ARG A 863 41.60 15.96 -23.06
N ALA A 864 42.52 15.34 -23.80
CA ALA A 864 42.18 14.41 -24.87
C ALA A 864 41.56 13.11 -24.30
N VAL A 865 40.65 12.51 -25.08
CA VAL A 865 39.87 11.32 -24.71
C VAL A 865 40.69 10.04 -25.01
N PRO A 866 40.90 9.13 -24.04
CA PRO A 866 41.62 7.88 -24.29
C PRO A 866 40.86 6.92 -25.20
N LYS A 867 41.56 6.28 -26.14
CA LYS A 867 41.05 5.16 -26.94
C LYS A 867 41.42 3.82 -26.30
N VAL A 868 40.42 2.98 -26.04
CA VAL A 868 40.58 1.68 -25.38
C VAL A 868 40.17 0.55 -26.32
N CYS A 869 41.04 -0.44 -26.55
CA CYS A 869 40.68 -1.71 -27.16
C CYS A 869 40.51 -2.78 -26.08
N LEU A 870 39.39 -3.51 -26.10
CA LEU A 870 39.15 -4.67 -25.24
C LEU A 870 39.66 -5.93 -25.97
N LEU A 871 40.66 -6.61 -25.41
CA LEU A 871 41.36 -7.70 -26.11
C LEU A 871 41.27 -9.04 -25.34
N GLY A 872 41.13 -10.13 -26.11
CA GLY A 872 41.21 -11.50 -25.62
C GLY A 872 39.88 -12.09 -25.12
N ARG A 873 39.91 -13.38 -24.78
CA ARG A 873 38.67 -14.13 -24.49
C ARG A 873 38.03 -13.77 -23.15
N HIS A 874 38.74 -13.14 -22.23
CA HIS A 874 38.20 -12.63 -20.97
C HIS A 874 37.85 -11.13 -21.02
N ALA A 875 37.93 -10.47 -22.18
CA ALA A 875 37.48 -9.08 -22.37
C ALA A 875 36.03 -8.83 -21.91
N HIS A 876 35.16 -9.84 -22.02
CA HIS A 876 33.75 -9.83 -21.56
C HIS A 876 33.58 -9.85 -20.02
N ARG A 877 34.68 -9.78 -19.26
CA ARG A 877 34.74 -9.76 -17.79
C ARG A 877 35.51 -8.53 -17.32
N THR A 878 35.06 -7.40 -17.84
CA THR A 878 35.60 -6.09 -17.52
C THR A 878 34.44 -5.10 -17.35
N PRO A 879 34.55 -4.09 -16.47
CA PRO A 879 33.58 -3.00 -16.34
C PRO A 879 33.13 -2.39 -17.69
N LEU A 880 34.04 -2.23 -18.65
CA LEU A 880 33.74 -1.66 -19.99
C LEU A 880 32.90 -2.57 -20.89
N SER A 881 32.85 -3.87 -20.62
CA SER A 881 32.03 -4.82 -21.38
C SER A 881 30.54 -4.77 -21.00
N TYR A 882 30.21 -4.23 -19.82
CA TYR A 882 28.83 -4.17 -19.32
C TYR A 882 28.10 -2.94 -19.80
N ALA A 883 26.99 -3.15 -20.51
CA ALA A 883 26.17 -2.07 -21.07
C ALA A 883 25.78 -0.99 -20.04
N PRO A 884 25.35 -1.30 -18.79
CA PRO A 884 24.99 -0.26 -17.83
C PRO A 884 26.15 0.65 -17.41
N ILE A 885 27.37 0.12 -17.34
CA ILE A 885 28.57 0.90 -17.01
C ILE A 885 29.04 1.68 -18.25
N ARG A 886 29.09 1.02 -19.42
CA ARG A 886 29.49 1.64 -20.70
C ARG A 886 28.59 2.83 -21.08
N ARG A 887 27.28 2.77 -20.82
CA ARG A 887 26.35 3.91 -21.01
C ARG A 887 26.76 5.15 -20.20
N LEU A 888 27.23 4.97 -18.96
CA LEU A 888 27.65 6.08 -18.08
C LEU A 888 29.09 6.55 -18.32
N VAL A 889 29.96 5.68 -18.83
CA VAL A 889 31.28 6.10 -19.32
C VAL A 889 31.12 7.12 -20.46
N GLY A 890 30.20 6.87 -21.39
CA GLY A 890 29.83 7.81 -22.44
C GLY A 890 30.97 8.07 -23.43
N ASP A 891 31.16 9.32 -23.81
CA ASP A 891 32.22 9.79 -24.71
C ASP A 891 33.59 9.95 -24.02
N ARG A 892 33.65 9.81 -22.68
CA ARG A 892 34.86 10.02 -21.86
C ARG A 892 35.94 8.96 -22.08
N ILE A 893 35.58 7.83 -22.70
CA ILE A 893 36.49 6.81 -23.24
C ILE A 893 35.94 6.36 -24.59
N THR A 894 36.77 6.40 -25.63
CA THR A 894 36.40 5.82 -26.94
C THR A 894 36.80 4.35 -26.98
N VAL A 895 35.82 3.43 -26.93
CA VAL A 895 36.11 2.01 -27.15
C VAL A 895 36.28 1.75 -28.65
N VAL A 896 37.46 1.24 -29.06
CA VAL A 896 37.80 0.92 -30.46
C VAL A 896 37.88 -0.59 -30.67
N ASP A 897 37.45 -1.05 -31.85
CA ASP A 897 37.37 -2.48 -32.17
C ASP A 897 38.75 -3.11 -32.43
N THR A 898 39.77 -2.32 -32.74
CA THR A 898 41.09 -2.81 -33.14
C THR A 898 42.23 -2.18 -32.32
N ALA A 899 43.19 -3.02 -31.92
CA ALA A 899 44.28 -2.66 -31.03
C ALA A 899 45.29 -1.66 -31.63
N ASP A 900 45.31 -1.51 -32.95
CA ASP A 900 46.16 -0.55 -33.66
C ASP A 900 45.69 0.91 -33.54
N GLN A 901 44.41 1.12 -33.20
CA GLN A 901 43.79 2.43 -33.01
C GLN A 901 43.78 2.90 -31.54
N ALA A 902 44.18 2.03 -30.61
CA ALA A 902 44.06 2.26 -29.17
C ALA A 902 45.28 2.96 -28.57
N ASP A 903 45.05 3.77 -27.54
CA ASP A 903 46.07 4.27 -26.63
C ASP A 903 46.31 3.27 -25.47
N LEU A 904 45.25 2.55 -25.09
CA LEU A 904 45.22 1.56 -24.01
C LEU A 904 44.65 0.23 -24.51
N ILE A 905 45.34 -0.88 -24.27
CA ILE A 905 44.81 -2.22 -24.52
C ILE A 905 44.46 -2.85 -23.17
N VAL A 906 43.18 -3.17 -22.98
CA VAL A 906 42.62 -3.68 -21.73
C VAL A 906 42.23 -5.16 -21.89
N THR A 907 42.70 -6.01 -20.98
CA THR A 907 42.24 -7.40 -20.84
C THR A 907 41.63 -7.65 -19.46
N GLY A 908 40.74 -8.63 -19.32
CA GLY A 908 40.19 -9.05 -18.02
C GLY A 908 41.12 -9.97 -17.22
N PHE A 909 42.08 -10.61 -17.90
CA PHE A 909 42.96 -11.64 -17.34
C PHE A 909 44.31 -11.64 -18.08
N ASN A 910 45.41 -11.98 -17.39
CA ASN A 910 46.76 -11.89 -17.97
C ASN A 910 47.06 -12.89 -19.09
N ILE A 911 46.33 -14.02 -19.14
CA ILE A 911 46.52 -15.02 -20.19
C ILE A 911 46.17 -14.46 -21.57
N ASP A 912 45.23 -13.52 -21.63
CA ASP A 912 44.81 -12.86 -22.88
C ASP A 912 45.98 -12.10 -23.54
N LEU A 913 46.92 -11.55 -22.75
CA LEU A 913 48.13 -10.92 -23.27
C LEU A 913 49.10 -11.94 -23.89
N ARG A 914 49.15 -13.17 -23.36
CA ARG A 914 49.96 -14.27 -23.92
C ARG A 914 49.33 -14.86 -25.17
N GLU A 915 48.01 -15.05 -25.15
CA GLU A 915 47.23 -15.62 -26.25
C GLU A 915 47.18 -14.69 -27.47
N ASN A 916 47.23 -13.37 -27.25
CA ASN A 916 47.22 -12.36 -28.33
C ASN A 916 48.62 -11.77 -28.60
N ALA A 917 49.68 -12.48 -28.20
CA ALA A 917 51.09 -12.13 -28.37
C ALA A 917 51.44 -11.57 -29.75
N GLU A 918 51.03 -12.27 -30.80
CA GLU A 918 51.38 -11.98 -32.20
C GLU A 918 50.71 -10.69 -32.69
N THR A 919 49.52 -10.37 -32.18
CA THR A 919 48.81 -9.11 -32.43
C THR A 919 49.46 -7.95 -31.68
N LEU A 920 49.97 -8.18 -30.47
CA LEU A 920 50.53 -7.15 -29.60
C LEU A 920 51.97 -6.76 -29.99
N GLN A 921 52.81 -7.73 -30.37
CA GLN A 921 54.24 -7.51 -30.58
C GLN A 921 54.58 -6.39 -31.59
N PRO A 922 53.91 -6.27 -32.76
CA PRO A 922 54.17 -5.17 -33.70
C PRO A 922 53.69 -3.80 -33.19
N LEU A 923 52.65 -3.78 -32.35
CA LEU A 923 52.10 -2.54 -31.80
C LEU A 923 53.03 -1.95 -30.73
N LEU A 924 53.65 -2.80 -29.93
CA LEU A 924 54.55 -2.43 -28.84
C LEU A 924 55.94 -1.97 -29.33
N GLN A 925 56.28 -2.21 -30.60
CA GLN A 925 57.49 -1.72 -31.26
C GLN A 925 57.32 -0.33 -31.91
N ARG A 926 56.12 0.26 -31.86
CA ARG A 926 55.85 1.60 -32.39
C ARG A 926 56.57 2.68 -31.57
N ALA A 927 56.89 3.81 -32.20
CA ALA A 927 57.48 4.99 -31.52
C ALA A 927 56.59 5.57 -30.39
N ARG A 928 55.29 5.27 -30.41
CA ARG A 928 54.34 5.46 -29.32
C ARG A 928 53.50 4.18 -29.19
N PRO A 929 53.88 3.23 -28.32
CA PRO A 929 53.16 1.98 -28.16
C PRO A 929 51.92 2.18 -27.26
N PRO A 930 50.83 1.42 -27.47
CA PRO A 930 49.71 1.41 -26.54
C PRO A 930 50.13 0.82 -25.19
N LYS A 931 49.58 1.34 -24.09
CA LYS A 931 49.87 0.82 -22.75
C LYS A 931 48.98 -0.39 -22.47
N LEU A 932 49.57 -1.45 -21.91
CA LEU A 932 48.85 -2.67 -21.54
C LEU A 932 48.24 -2.52 -20.14
N VAL A 933 46.97 -2.90 -20.00
CA VAL A 933 46.21 -2.83 -18.75
C VAL A 933 45.47 -4.15 -18.53
N ILE A 934 45.57 -4.68 -17.32
CA ILE A 934 44.73 -5.78 -16.85
C ILE A 934 43.73 -5.20 -15.87
N LEU A 935 42.45 -5.29 -16.21
CA LEU A 935 41.32 -4.78 -15.44
C LEU A 935 40.51 -5.98 -14.91
N SER A 936 40.87 -6.47 -13.73
CA SER A 936 40.43 -7.76 -13.21
C SER A 936 39.34 -7.61 -12.14
N GLU A 937 38.17 -8.18 -12.41
CA GLU A 937 36.98 -8.09 -11.56
C GLU A 937 36.72 -9.33 -10.68
N GLU A 938 37.54 -10.37 -10.79
CA GLU A 938 37.42 -11.62 -10.04
C GLU A 938 38.64 -11.75 -9.12
N PRO A 939 38.54 -11.34 -7.84
CA PRO A 939 39.68 -11.33 -6.93
C PRO A 939 40.27 -12.73 -6.66
N LEU A 940 39.56 -13.82 -7.00
CA LEU A 940 40.18 -15.15 -7.02
C LEU A 940 41.32 -15.21 -8.04
N TRP A 941 41.15 -14.59 -9.21
CA TRP A 941 42.16 -14.54 -10.26
C TRP A 941 43.35 -13.67 -9.86
N ASP A 942 43.11 -12.57 -9.15
CA ASP A 942 44.13 -11.65 -8.65
C ASP A 942 45.16 -12.39 -7.76
N ILE A 943 44.70 -13.28 -6.89
CA ILE A 943 45.56 -14.06 -5.96
C ILE A 943 46.16 -15.35 -6.55
N THR A 944 45.63 -15.86 -7.66
CA THR A 944 46.03 -17.17 -8.22
C THR A 944 46.90 -17.07 -9.46
N TRP A 945 46.51 -16.24 -10.43
CA TRP A 945 47.06 -16.31 -11.79
C TRP A 945 47.24 -14.97 -12.49
N SER A 946 46.38 -13.98 -12.22
CA SER A 946 46.22 -12.76 -13.04
C SER A 946 47.25 -11.67 -12.73
N GLY A 947 47.51 -11.40 -11.45
CA GLY A 947 48.17 -10.17 -11.03
C GLY A 947 49.29 -10.36 -10.01
N PRO A 948 50.01 -9.26 -9.70
CA PRO A 948 50.92 -9.19 -8.55
C PRO A 948 50.18 -9.11 -7.20
N PHE A 949 48.83 -9.21 -7.21
CA PHE A 949 47.87 -9.09 -6.10
C PHE A 949 47.88 -7.74 -5.34
N THR A 950 49.03 -7.27 -4.85
CA THR A 950 49.18 -6.04 -4.04
C THR A 950 49.92 -4.90 -4.73
N GLY A 951 50.31 -5.07 -6.00
CA GLY A 951 51.03 -4.07 -6.80
C GLY A 951 50.25 -3.60 -8.04
N ARG A 952 50.50 -2.38 -8.51
CA ARG A 952 49.88 -1.85 -9.75
C ARG A 952 50.69 -2.12 -11.02
N THR A 953 51.91 -2.65 -10.90
CA THR A 953 52.78 -2.96 -12.04
C THR A 953 53.05 -4.46 -12.08
N GLY A 954 52.85 -5.06 -13.24
CA GLY A 954 53.25 -6.44 -13.53
C GLY A 954 53.95 -6.53 -14.88
N SER A 955 54.45 -7.72 -15.21
CA SER A 955 55.08 -8.01 -16.50
C SER A 955 54.73 -9.40 -16.97
N VAL A 956 54.59 -9.59 -18.28
CA VAL A 956 54.36 -10.90 -18.89
C VAL A 956 55.41 -11.19 -19.96
N THR A 957 56.05 -12.36 -19.86
CA THR A 957 57.01 -12.82 -20.86
C THR A 957 56.27 -13.47 -22.03
N VAL A 958 56.60 -13.04 -23.24
CA VAL A 958 55.96 -13.42 -24.50
C VAL A 958 57.05 -13.57 -25.56
N LYS A 959 57.32 -14.80 -26.04
CA LYS A 959 58.36 -15.11 -27.05
C LYS A 959 59.65 -14.31 -26.83
N ASP A 960 60.23 -14.48 -25.64
CA ASP A 960 61.47 -13.83 -25.14
C ASP A 960 61.42 -12.31 -24.93
N ALA A 961 60.30 -11.63 -25.18
CA ALA A 961 60.07 -10.23 -24.80
C ALA A 961 59.32 -10.11 -23.46
N VAL A 962 59.75 -9.20 -22.60
CA VAL A 962 59.05 -8.88 -21.33
C VAL A 962 58.16 -7.65 -21.53
N LEU A 963 56.84 -7.85 -21.46
CA LEU A 963 55.85 -6.80 -21.70
C LEU A 963 55.33 -6.27 -20.35
N PRO A 964 55.60 -5.00 -19.97
CA PRO A 964 55.05 -4.42 -18.75
C PRO A 964 53.55 -4.10 -18.92
N TYR A 965 52.77 -4.27 -17.85
CA TYR A 965 51.35 -3.92 -17.80
C TYR A 965 50.99 -3.26 -16.48
N THR A 966 49.91 -2.46 -16.50
CA THR A 966 49.27 -1.94 -15.28
C THR A 966 48.20 -2.91 -14.80
N PHE A 967 48.13 -3.20 -13.51
CA PHE A 967 47.14 -4.08 -12.89
C PHE A 967 46.13 -3.30 -12.05
N LEU A 968 44.86 -3.35 -12.43
CA LEU A 968 43.73 -2.73 -11.76
C LEU A 968 42.76 -3.84 -11.32
N GLY A 969 42.78 -4.16 -10.03
CA GLY A 969 41.93 -5.18 -9.39
C GLY A 969 41.37 -4.68 -8.06
N HIS A 970 40.90 -5.60 -7.23
CA HIS A 970 40.17 -5.26 -5.99
C HIS A 970 41.04 -4.63 -4.88
N GLU A 971 42.33 -5.00 -4.80
CA GLU A 971 43.30 -4.42 -3.84
C GLU A 971 44.07 -3.20 -4.41
N THR A 972 43.99 -2.96 -5.73
CA THR A 972 44.90 -2.02 -6.43
C THR A 972 44.21 -0.83 -7.09
N SER A 973 42.88 -0.78 -7.06
CA SER A 973 42.06 0.29 -7.64
C SER A 973 40.77 0.53 -6.84
N GLY A 974 40.25 1.77 -6.86
CA GLY A 974 38.96 2.12 -6.27
C GLY A 974 37.74 1.74 -7.12
N ILE A 975 37.93 0.97 -8.20
CA ILE A 975 36.87 0.65 -9.17
C ILE A 975 35.78 -0.22 -8.55
N TYR A 976 36.14 -1.14 -7.66
CA TYR A 976 35.24 -2.15 -7.10
C TYR A 976 34.63 -1.80 -5.73
N ASP A 977 34.93 -0.62 -5.20
CA ASP A 977 34.26 -0.07 -4.02
C ASP A 977 32.74 0.05 -4.23
N PHE A 978 31.96 0.18 -3.15
CA PHE A 978 30.55 0.54 -3.26
C PHE A 978 30.09 1.38 -2.07
N ARG A 979 29.08 2.24 -2.26
CA ARG A 979 28.45 2.97 -1.17
C ARG A 979 27.34 2.13 -0.57
N LYS A 980 26.35 1.76 -1.38
CA LYS A 980 25.20 0.92 -0.99
C LYS A 980 25.23 -0.43 -1.71
N ILE A 981 25.35 -0.46 -3.03
CA ILE A 981 25.11 -1.66 -3.85
C ILE A 981 26.43 -2.22 -4.43
N PRO A 982 26.78 -3.50 -4.18
CA PRO A 982 28.03 -4.10 -4.68
C PRO A 982 28.15 -4.12 -6.20
N TYR A 983 29.40 -4.05 -6.70
CA TYR A 983 29.75 -4.02 -8.13
C TYR A 983 29.02 -5.08 -8.96
N PHE A 984 29.06 -6.35 -8.54
CA PHE A 984 28.61 -7.47 -9.39
C PHE A 984 27.15 -7.35 -9.82
N VAL A 985 26.26 -6.98 -8.90
CA VAL A 985 24.81 -6.85 -9.17
C VAL A 985 24.45 -5.57 -9.94
N LEU A 986 25.43 -4.70 -10.21
CA LEU A 986 25.26 -3.50 -11.03
C LEU A 986 25.66 -3.72 -12.51
N THR A 987 26.31 -4.85 -12.83
CA THR A 987 26.76 -5.24 -14.19
C THR A 987 25.62 -5.47 -15.19
N SER A 988 24.41 -5.75 -14.70
CA SER A 988 23.19 -5.92 -15.51
C SER A 988 22.05 -5.08 -14.93
N ASP A 989 21.12 -4.64 -15.79
CA ASP A 989 19.84 -4.04 -15.38
C ASP A 989 18.87 -5.10 -14.81
N THR A 990 19.07 -6.38 -15.11
CA THR A 990 18.18 -7.46 -14.67
C THR A 990 18.34 -7.84 -13.19
N TYR A 991 19.54 -7.73 -12.60
CA TYR A 991 19.75 -8.10 -11.19
C TYR A 991 18.91 -7.23 -10.23
N PRO A 992 18.99 -5.87 -10.26
CA PRO A 992 18.22 -5.06 -9.31
C PRO A 992 16.71 -5.25 -9.48
N VAL A 993 16.20 -5.27 -10.73
CA VAL A 993 14.77 -5.46 -11.00
C VAL A 993 14.25 -6.80 -10.48
N ARG A 994 14.99 -7.90 -10.70
CA ARG A 994 14.62 -9.22 -10.18
C ARG A 994 14.61 -9.24 -8.65
N TYR A 995 15.66 -8.73 -8.01
CA TYR A 995 15.73 -8.73 -6.55
C TYR A 995 14.67 -7.81 -5.91
N ALA A 996 14.40 -6.65 -6.50
CA ALA A 996 13.36 -5.72 -6.08
C ALA A 996 11.94 -6.34 -6.05
N ASN A 997 11.63 -7.23 -7.00
CA ASN A 997 10.33 -7.88 -7.09
C ASN A 997 10.30 -9.20 -6.31
N LEU A 998 11.27 -10.09 -6.55
CA LEU A 998 11.26 -11.45 -6.02
C LEU A 998 11.52 -11.55 -4.52
N MET A 999 12.27 -10.61 -3.92
CA MET A 999 12.42 -10.55 -2.45
C MET A 999 11.18 -9.97 -1.76
N ALA A 1000 10.46 -9.06 -2.43
CA ALA A 1000 9.34 -8.33 -1.83
C ALA A 1000 8.12 -9.22 -1.55
N ARG A 1001 7.83 -10.19 -2.44
CA ARG A 1001 6.78 -11.21 -2.20
C ARG A 1001 7.06 -12.06 -0.94
N PHE A 1002 8.33 -12.40 -0.68
CA PHE A 1002 8.69 -13.15 0.53
C PHE A 1002 8.70 -12.27 1.78
N ALA A 1003 9.13 -11.01 1.65
CA ALA A 1003 9.08 -10.03 2.73
C ALA A 1003 7.66 -9.67 3.21
N ALA A 1004 6.62 -10.07 2.46
CA ALA A 1004 5.21 -9.92 2.85
C ALA A 1004 4.67 -11.09 3.70
N LEU A 1005 5.42 -12.20 3.83
CA LEU A 1005 5.03 -13.34 4.66
C LEU A 1005 5.19 -13.06 6.15
N SER A 1006 4.37 -13.71 6.98
CA SER A 1006 4.61 -13.79 8.41
C SER A 1006 5.78 -14.74 8.73
N PRO A 1007 6.43 -14.59 9.91
CA PRO A 1007 7.46 -15.51 10.36
C PRO A 1007 6.99 -16.97 10.45
N ALA A 1008 5.70 -17.19 10.75
CA ALA A 1008 5.12 -18.54 10.83
C ALA A 1008 4.99 -19.20 9.45
N GLU A 1009 4.55 -18.45 8.43
CA GLU A 1009 4.47 -18.95 7.04
C GLU A 1009 5.86 -19.24 6.48
N LEU A 1010 6.86 -18.40 6.77
CA LEU A 1010 8.24 -18.63 6.32
C LEU A 1010 8.87 -19.86 6.99
N LEU A 1011 8.69 -20.04 8.31
CA LEU A 1011 9.12 -21.25 9.01
C LEU A 1011 8.41 -22.50 8.48
N HIS A 1012 7.10 -22.41 8.23
CA HIS A 1012 6.35 -23.51 7.64
C HIS A 1012 6.91 -23.88 6.26
N ARG A 1013 7.15 -22.89 5.39
CA ARG A 1013 7.76 -23.10 4.07
C ARG A 1013 9.13 -23.78 4.16
N TRP A 1014 10.02 -23.31 5.03
CA TRP A 1014 11.33 -23.96 5.26
C TRP A 1014 11.21 -25.38 5.81
N SER A 1015 10.16 -25.69 6.58
CA SER A 1015 9.90 -27.06 7.07
C SER A 1015 9.41 -28.01 5.97
N GLN A 1016 8.67 -27.49 4.97
CA GLN A 1016 8.11 -28.28 3.85
C GLN A 1016 9.01 -28.33 2.61
N ALA A 1017 10.04 -27.47 2.54
CA ALA A 1017 10.99 -27.35 1.43
C ALA A 1017 11.54 -28.72 0.97
N SER A 1018 11.27 -29.07 -0.30
CA SER A 1018 11.71 -30.34 -0.90
C SER A 1018 13.23 -30.40 -1.14
N VAL A 1019 13.91 -29.25 -1.20
CA VAL A 1019 15.37 -29.13 -1.33
C VAL A 1019 15.94 -28.58 -0.04
N GLY A 1020 16.53 -29.45 0.79
CA GLY A 1020 17.12 -29.07 2.08
C GLY A 1020 18.34 -28.16 1.96
N ALA A 1021 19.18 -28.39 0.94
CA ALA A 1021 20.29 -27.51 0.60
C ALA A 1021 20.62 -27.54 -0.89
N ALA A 1022 20.99 -26.40 -1.48
CA ALA A 1022 21.41 -26.28 -2.87
C ALA A 1022 22.82 -25.68 -3.01
N PHE A 1023 23.66 -26.33 -3.81
CA PHE A 1023 25.04 -25.94 -4.12
C PHE A 1023 25.19 -25.73 -5.63
N VAL A 1024 24.98 -24.48 -6.09
CA VAL A 1024 24.98 -24.13 -7.52
C VAL A 1024 26.24 -23.32 -7.87
N ALA A 1025 27.37 -24.01 -7.99
CA ALA A 1025 28.67 -23.44 -8.36
C ALA A 1025 29.62 -24.53 -8.90
N GLU A 1026 30.60 -24.15 -9.73
CA GLU A 1026 31.59 -25.08 -10.32
C GLU A 1026 32.39 -25.85 -9.24
N HIS A 1027 32.51 -27.17 -9.40
CA HIS A 1027 33.37 -28.03 -8.60
C HIS A 1027 34.84 -27.68 -8.87
N ARG A 1028 35.58 -27.30 -7.82
CA ARG A 1028 36.98 -26.85 -7.92
C ARG A 1028 37.76 -27.42 -6.74
N LYS A 1029 38.94 -27.98 -7.01
CA LYS A 1029 39.87 -28.54 -6.01
C LYS A 1029 41.32 -28.24 -6.36
N GLY A 1030 42.18 -28.25 -5.34
CA GLY A 1030 43.64 -28.11 -5.44
C GLY A 1030 44.18 -26.82 -4.84
N ASP A 1031 45.50 -26.79 -4.60
CA ASP A 1031 46.20 -25.82 -3.73
C ASP A 1031 45.95 -24.35 -4.10
N SER A 1032 45.84 -24.03 -5.39
CA SER A 1032 45.53 -22.68 -5.87
C SER A 1032 44.15 -22.17 -5.42
N TYR A 1033 43.21 -23.07 -5.12
CA TYR A 1033 41.89 -22.75 -4.60
C TYR A 1033 41.81 -22.76 -3.06
N GLN A 1034 42.95 -22.95 -2.38
CA GLN A 1034 43.11 -22.94 -0.92
C GLN A 1034 44.02 -21.79 -0.43
N LEU A 1035 44.54 -20.94 -1.33
CA LEU A 1035 45.43 -19.83 -0.99
C LEU A 1035 44.81 -18.88 0.04
N ALA A 1036 45.58 -18.55 1.08
CA ALA A 1036 45.16 -17.69 2.18
C ALA A 1036 46.21 -16.60 2.46
N PHE A 1037 45.74 -15.37 2.64
CA PHE A 1037 46.55 -14.20 2.96
C PHE A 1037 46.00 -13.52 4.23
N PRO A 1038 46.21 -14.11 5.44
CA PRO A 1038 45.55 -13.67 6.66
C PRO A 1038 45.80 -12.20 7.01
N ALA A 1039 47.01 -11.68 6.75
CA ALA A 1039 47.36 -10.26 6.96
C ALA A 1039 46.54 -9.29 6.09
N ARG A 1040 45.98 -9.75 4.96
CA ARG A 1040 45.06 -9.02 4.09
C ARG A 1040 43.60 -9.43 4.27
N LYS A 1041 43.33 -10.50 5.04
CA LYS A 1041 42.02 -11.12 5.24
C LYS A 1041 41.38 -11.60 3.92
N VAL A 1042 42.22 -12.02 2.98
CA VAL A 1042 41.82 -12.59 1.68
C VAL A 1042 42.03 -14.10 1.68
N PHE A 1043 41.00 -14.87 1.33
CA PHE A 1043 41.01 -16.33 1.40
C PHE A 1043 40.31 -16.94 0.19
N ALA A 1044 40.95 -17.84 -0.55
CA ALA A 1044 40.30 -18.62 -1.60
C ALA A 1044 39.28 -19.57 -0.97
N LEU A 1045 38.04 -19.56 -1.46
CA LEU A 1045 36.93 -20.35 -0.92
C LEU A 1045 36.41 -21.41 -1.89
N SER A 1046 36.95 -21.48 -3.10
CA SER A 1046 36.47 -22.37 -4.17
C SER A 1046 36.60 -23.86 -3.83
N ASP A 1047 37.68 -24.26 -3.15
CA ASP A 1047 37.86 -25.62 -2.64
C ASP A 1047 37.00 -25.85 -1.38
N TYR A 1048 37.01 -24.90 -0.42
CA TYR A 1048 36.16 -24.94 0.78
C TYR A 1048 34.68 -25.20 0.45
N ARG A 1049 34.08 -24.40 -0.44
CA ARG A 1049 32.65 -24.54 -0.81
C ARG A 1049 32.37 -25.86 -1.54
N THR A 1050 33.35 -26.39 -2.29
CA THR A 1050 33.26 -27.73 -2.91
C THR A 1050 33.28 -28.82 -1.84
N GLN A 1051 34.19 -28.71 -0.86
CA GLN A 1051 34.29 -29.65 0.25
C GLN A 1051 33.03 -29.69 1.13
N VAL A 1052 32.41 -28.53 1.43
CA VAL A 1052 31.12 -28.45 2.14
C VAL A 1052 29.99 -29.08 1.30
N ALA A 1053 29.95 -28.79 0.00
CA ALA A 1053 28.95 -29.36 -0.90
C ALA A 1053 29.05 -30.88 -1.03
N GLU A 1054 30.26 -31.46 -1.08
CA GLU A 1054 30.47 -32.91 -1.07
C GLU A 1054 29.94 -33.56 0.21
N ARG A 1055 30.20 -32.94 1.37
CA ARG A 1055 29.86 -33.49 2.70
C ARG A 1055 28.41 -33.28 3.13
N SER A 1056 27.68 -32.34 2.52
CA SER A 1056 26.30 -32.05 2.91
C SER A 1056 25.35 -33.22 2.60
N ALA A 1057 24.74 -33.80 3.64
CA ALA A 1057 23.81 -34.92 3.56
C ALA A 1057 22.35 -34.52 3.86
N ALA A 1058 21.97 -33.27 3.63
CA ALA A 1058 20.59 -32.81 3.80
C ALA A 1058 19.61 -33.53 2.83
N LYS A 1059 18.33 -33.59 3.19
CA LYS A 1059 17.28 -34.17 2.33
C LYS A 1059 17.19 -33.40 1.01
N GLY A 1060 17.21 -34.10 -0.13
CA GLY A 1060 17.01 -33.48 -1.45
C GLY A 1060 18.11 -32.51 -1.88
N VAL A 1061 19.37 -32.74 -1.49
CA VAL A 1061 20.50 -31.86 -1.85
C VAL A 1061 20.68 -31.75 -3.37
N ILE A 1062 20.70 -30.52 -3.89
CA ILE A 1062 21.05 -30.22 -5.28
C ILE A 1062 22.53 -29.82 -5.35
N ARG A 1063 23.28 -30.44 -6.27
CA ARG A 1063 24.64 -30.05 -6.66
C ARG A 1063 24.64 -29.77 -8.16
N ALA A 1064 24.92 -28.54 -8.56
CA ALA A 1064 24.84 -28.11 -9.94
C ALA A 1064 25.97 -27.16 -10.32
N GLY A 1065 26.41 -27.24 -11.58
CA GLY A 1065 27.55 -26.52 -12.10
C GLY A 1065 28.59 -27.45 -12.71
N LYS A 1066 29.52 -26.87 -13.47
CA LYS A 1066 30.60 -27.62 -14.13
C LYS A 1066 31.38 -28.48 -13.11
N GLY A 1067 31.60 -29.75 -13.47
CA GLY A 1067 32.32 -30.72 -12.64
C GLY A 1067 31.48 -31.54 -11.65
N TRP A 1068 30.19 -31.26 -11.47
CA TRP A 1068 29.30 -32.10 -10.63
C TRP A 1068 28.55 -33.21 -11.40
N GLY A 1069 28.53 -33.14 -12.74
CA GLY A 1069 27.81 -34.10 -13.61
C GLY A 1069 27.54 -33.51 -15.01
N GLU A 1070 26.69 -34.17 -15.79
CA GLU A 1070 26.18 -33.67 -17.08
C GLU A 1070 25.13 -32.56 -16.89
N ALA A 1071 25.59 -31.37 -16.50
CA ALA A 1071 24.76 -30.16 -16.55
C ALA A 1071 24.91 -29.47 -17.91
N PRO A 1072 23.82 -28.93 -18.52
CA PRO A 1072 23.92 -28.09 -19.71
C PRO A 1072 24.86 -26.91 -19.45
N ARG A 1073 25.59 -26.46 -20.47
CA ARG A 1073 26.61 -25.43 -20.25
C ARG A 1073 25.91 -24.09 -20.00
N ARG A 1074 26.42 -23.31 -19.04
CA ARG A 1074 25.93 -21.95 -18.69
C ARG A 1074 25.79 -21.00 -19.90
N GLN A 1075 26.46 -21.31 -21.02
CA GLN A 1075 26.49 -20.55 -22.27
C GLN A 1075 25.38 -20.94 -23.27
N GLU A 1076 24.64 -22.03 -23.04
CA GLU A 1076 23.60 -22.56 -23.94
C GLU A 1076 22.20 -22.01 -23.61
N LEU A 1077 22.01 -21.39 -22.44
CA LEU A 1077 20.74 -20.78 -22.01
C LEU A 1077 20.72 -19.28 -22.31
N SER A 1078 19.55 -18.74 -22.71
CA SER A 1078 19.39 -17.30 -22.94
C SER A 1078 19.45 -16.47 -21.65
N ASP A 1079 18.98 -17.01 -20.53
CA ASP A 1079 19.14 -16.41 -19.20
C ASP A 1079 19.37 -17.46 -18.11
N TRP A 1080 20.64 -17.82 -17.89
CA TRP A 1080 21.06 -18.73 -16.82
C TRP A 1080 20.64 -18.26 -15.41
N HIS A 1081 20.57 -16.96 -15.16
CA HIS A 1081 20.23 -16.47 -13.82
C HIS A 1081 18.75 -16.75 -13.51
N LEU A 1082 17.87 -16.47 -14.47
CA LEU A 1082 16.45 -16.75 -14.35
C LEU A 1082 16.16 -18.26 -14.27
N ASP A 1083 16.87 -19.09 -15.04
CA ASP A 1083 16.83 -20.56 -14.96
C ASP A 1083 17.20 -21.07 -13.55
N LYS A 1084 18.35 -20.63 -13.02
CA LYS A 1084 18.79 -20.94 -11.65
C LYS A 1084 17.73 -20.58 -10.61
N LEU A 1085 17.11 -19.40 -10.73
CA LEU A 1085 16.05 -18.98 -9.80
C LEU A 1085 14.81 -19.87 -9.95
N ALA A 1086 14.32 -20.12 -11.17
CA ALA A 1086 13.15 -20.95 -11.44
C ALA A 1086 13.31 -22.45 -11.08
N LEU A 1087 14.55 -22.94 -11.01
CA LEU A 1087 14.87 -24.28 -10.51
C LEU A 1087 14.69 -24.40 -8.99
N LEU A 1088 15.02 -23.33 -8.26
CA LEU A 1088 15.17 -23.31 -6.80
C LEU A 1088 14.03 -22.59 -6.07
N ASP A 1089 13.19 -21.84 -6.79
CA ASP A 1089 12.22 -20.92 -6.22
C ASP A 1089 11.25 -21.57 -5.23
N GLY A 1090 11.16 -20.98 -4.03
CA GLY A 1090 10.19 -21.35 -3.00
C GLY A 1090 10.40 -22.70 -2.31
N ARG A 1091 11.07 -23.65 -2.99
CA ARG A 1091 11.25 -25.05 -2.58
C ARG A 1091 12.54 -25.33 -1.81
N THR A 1092 13.43 -24.34 -1.70
CA THR A 1092 14.80 -24.48 -1.21
C THR A 1092 14.93 -23.91 0.20
N ARG A 1093 15.35 -24.73 1.17
CA ARG A 1093 15.55 -24.26 2.55
C ARG A 1093 16.87 -23.53 2.72
N ILE A 1094 17.99 -24.08 2.23
CA ILE A 1094 19.32 -23.47 2.33
C ILE A 1094 19.93 -23.30 0.94
N LEU A 1095 20.44 -22.12 0.61
CA LEU A 1095 21.25 -21.90 -0.58
C LEU A 1095 22.70 -21.61 -0.17
N SER A 1096 23.63 -22.37 -0.73
CA SER A 1096 25.07 -22.08 -0.65
C SER A 1096 25.38 -20.79 -1.39
N ALA A 1097 25.55 -19.72 -0.62
CA ALA A 1097 25.92 -18.40 -1.11
C ALA A 1097 27.45 -18.15 -1.05
N TYR A 1098 28.25 -19.14 -0.63
CA TYR A 1098 29.72 -19.04 -0.56
C TYR A 1098 30.35 -18.46 -1.83
N GLU A 1099 31.21 -17.48 -1.64
CA GLU A 1099 31.97 -16.86 -2.72
C GLU A 1099 33.09 -17.74 -3.27
N ASN A 1100 33.66 -17.34 -4.41
CA ASN A 1100 34.88 -17.97 -4.94
C ASN A 1100 36.11 -17.65 -4.09
N VAL A 1101 36.10 -16.47 -3.45
CA VAL A 1101 37.13 -15.87 -2.61
C VAL A 1101 36.44 -14.97 -1.58
N HIS A 1102 36.93 -14.95 -0.35
CA HIS A 1102 36.60 -13.91 0.62
C HIS A 1102 37.54 -12.72 0.42
N HIS A 1103 36.98 -11.54 0.19
CA HIS A 1103 37.69 -10.27 0.19
C HIS A 1103 36.73 -9.21 0.74
N ARG A 1104 37.21 -8.30 1.58
CA ARG A 1104 36.40 -7.35 2.38
C ARG A 1104 35.23 -6.66 1.64
N LEU A 1105 35.41 -6.38 0.34
CA LEU A 1105 34.46 -5.67 -0.52
C LEU A 1105 33.75 -6.57 -1.55
N TYR A 1106 34.16 -7.84 -1.71
CA TYR A 1106 33.66 -8.70 -2.77
C TYR A 1106 32.35 -9.38 -2.34
N ILE A 1107 31.25 -9.03 -3.00
CA ILE A 1107 29.92 -9.61 -2.80
C ILE A 1107 29.30 -9.78 -4.18
N SER A 1108 28.94 -11.01 -4.54
CA SER A 1108 28.36 -11.37 -5.84
C SER A 1108 26.84 -11.57 -5.77
N GLU A 1109 26.23 -12.04 -6.87
CA GLU A 1109 24.81 -12.42 -6.93
C GLU A 1109 24.38 -13.44 -5.85
N LYS A 1110 25.31 -14.28 -5.38
CA LYS A 1110 25.00 -15.54 -4.67
C LYS A 1110 24.21 -15.36 -3.37
N ILE A 1111 24.49 -14.33 -2.57
CA ILE A 1111 23.75 -14.10 -1.32
C ILE A 1111 22.36 -13.51 -1.58
N PHE A 1112 22.23 -12.67 -2.61
CA PHE A 1112 20.95 -12.07 -3.01
C PHE A 1112 20.03 -13.11 -3.66
N ASP A 1113 20.59 -14.06 -4.41
CA ASP A 1113 19.84 -15.20 -4.96
C ASP A 1113 19.11 -16.00 -3.87
N ALA A 1114 19.70 -16.17 -2.68
CA ALA A 1114 19.06 -16.89 -1.57
C ALA A 1114 17.79 -16.18 -1.11
N PHE A 1115 17.85 -14.87 -0.88
CA PHE A 1115 16.69 -14.05 -0.53
C PHE A 1115 15.65 -14.00 -1.67
N ALA A 1116 16.09 -13.99 -2.93
CA ALA A 1116 15.21 -13.94 -4.10
C ALA A 1116 14.34 -15.21 -4.30
N ILE A 1117 14.81 -16.36 -3.81
CA ILE A 1117 14.07 -17.65 -3.85
C ILE A 1117 13.40 -18.04 -2.51
N GLY A 1118 13.53 -17.20 -1.47
CA GLY A 1118 12.98 -17.49 -0.15
C GLY A 1118 13.84 -18.45 0.71
N ALA A 1119 15.11 -18.65 0.37
CA ALA A 1119 16.02 -19.57 1.06
C ALA A 1119 16.91 -18.89 2.10
N ILE A 1120 17.41 -19.69 3.04
CA ILE A 1120 18.40 -19.29 4.03
C ILE A 1120 19.79 -19.25 3.37
N PRO A 1121 20.50 -18.11 3.32
CA PRO A 1121 21.87 -18.07 2.80
C PRO A 1121 22.87 -18.76 3.75
N ALA A 1122 23.68 -19.67 3.21
CA ALA A 1122 24.90 -20.16 3.84
C ALA A 1122 26.11 -19.39 3.28
N TYR A 1123 26.87 -18.71 4.13
CA TYR A 1123 27.90 -17.75 3.71
C TYR A 1123 29.17 -17.86 4.57
N TRP A 1124 30.27 -17.28 4.11
CA TRP A 1124 31.54 -17.25 4.83
C TRP A 1124 32.05 -15.81 4.85
N ALA A 1125 31.94 -15.14 6.00
CA ALA A 1125 32.27 -13.73 6.16
C ALA A 1125 32.96 -13.46 7.49
N GLY A 1126 34.19 -12.97 7.45
CA GLY A 1126 34.92 -12.52 8.62
C GLY A 1126 34.38 -11.16 9.14
N PRO A 1127 34.65 -10.79 10.40
CA PRO A 1127 33.99 -9.65 11.07
C PRO A 1127 34.05 -8.28 10.36
N GLU A 1128 35.03 -8.07 9.47
CA GLU A 1128 35.21 -6.82 8.71
C GLU A 1128 34.62 -6.87 7.28
N HIS A 1129 34.01 -7.99 6.89
CA HIS A 1129 33.44 -8.17 5.55
C HIS A 1129 32.17 -7.34 5.38
N ARG A 1130 32.11 -6.50 4.34
CA ARG A 1130 31.01 -5.53 4.14
C ARG A 1130 29.66 -6.15 3.77
N VAL A 1131 29.55 -7.47 3.73
CA VAL A 1131 28.24 -8.14 3.65
C VAL A 1131 27.36 -7.81 4.85
N PHE A 1132 27.96 -7.53 6.02
CA PHE A 1132 27.22 -7.12 7.22
C PHE A 1132 26.57 -5.73 7.11
N ASP A 1133 26.95 -4.90 6.14
CA ASP A 1133 26.25 -3.66 5.80
C ASP A 1133 24.86 -3.94 5.16
N LEU A 1134 24.64 -5.17 4.68
CA LEU A 1134 23.49 -5.57 3.84
C LEU A 1134 22.69 -6.74 4.45
N VAL A 1135 23.38 -7.71 5.06
CA VAL A 1135 22.82 -8.94 5.62
C VAL A 1135 23.43 -9.18 7.01
N PRO A 1136 22.67 -9.03 8.10
CA PRO A 1136 23.17 -9.27 9.44
C PRO A 1136 23.46 -10.76 9.66
N ALA A 1137 24.36 -11.07 10.60
CA ALA A 1137 24.70 -12.45 10.95
C ALA A 1137 23.49 -13.29 11.41
N SER A 1138 22.43 -12.65 11.93
CA SER A 1138 21.19 -13.31 12.35
C SER A 1138 20.20 -13.62 11.22
N ALA A 1139 20.51 -13.23 9.97
CA ALA A 1139 19.71 -13.56 8.78
C ALA A 1139 20.41 -14.59 7.86
N MET A 1140 21.55 -15.16 8.27
CA MET A 1140 22.33 -16.12 7.48
C MET A 1140 23.03 -17.16 8.35
N ILE A 1141 23.39 -18.31 7.75
CA ILE A 1141 24.29 -19.28 8.40
C ILE A 1141 25.72 -18.93 8.01
N ASN A 1142 26.39 -18.10 8.81
CA ASN A 1142 27.80 -17.76 8.60
C ASN A 1142 28.72 -18.86 9.16
N THR A 1143 29.53 -19.48 8.31
CA THR A 1143 30.48 -20.56 8.65
C THR A 1143 31.95 -20.10 8.64
N PHE A 1144 32.19 -18.80 8.81
CA PHE A 1144 33.54 -18.27 9.08
C PHE A 1144 34.24 -19.07 10.20
N ASP A 1145 35.53 -19.32 10.04
CA ASP A 1145 36.40 -20.17 10.88
C ASP A 1145 35.93 -21.64 11.12
N CYS A 1146 34.87 -22.11 10.47
CA CYS A 1146 34.43 -23.50 10.55
C CYS A 1146 35.12 -24.38 9.48
N PRO A 1147 35.70 -25.55 9.82
CA PRO A 1147 36.12 -26.55 8.84
C PRO A 1147 34.97 -27.04 7.94
N PRO A 1148 35.23 -27.56 6.72
CA PRO A 1148 34.19 -28.00 5.80
C PRO A 1148 33.20 -29.04 6.37
N GLU A 1149 33.69 -29.95 7.22
CA GLU A 1149 32.92 -30.96 7.93
C GLU A 1149 31.90 -30.32 8.87
N THR A 1150 32.40 -29.52 9.83
CA THR A 1150 31.56 -28.80 10.81
C THR A 1150 30.60 -27.82 10.14
N ALA A 1151 31.01 -27.20 9.02
CA ALA A 1151 30.13 -26.36 8.23
C ALA A 1151 28.99 -27.17 7.60
N ALA A 1152 29.26 -28.32 6.99
CA ALA A 1152 28.23 -29.20 6.42
C ALA A 1152 27.25 -29.73 7.49
N GLU A 1153 27.76 -30.17 8.65
CA GLU A 1153 26.97 -30.59 9.81
C GLU A 1153 26.08 -29.45 10.34
N ARG A 1154 26.62 -28.22 10.42
CA ARG A 1154 25.87 -27.04 10.83
C ARG A 1154 24.75 -26.70 9.85
N LEU A 1155 24.98 -26.78 8.54
CA LEU A 1155 23.91 -26.58 7.55
C LEU A 1155 22.80 -27.64 7.69
N GLN A 1156 23.16 -28.90 7.93
CA GLN A 1156 22.19 -29.99 8.09
C GLN A 1156 21.36 -29.88 9.38
N SER A 1157 21.99 -29.48 10.49
CA SER A 1157 21.38 -29.42 11.83
C SER A 1157 20.68 -28.09 12.14
N PHE A 1158 20.96 -27.01 11.41
CA PHE A 1158 20.43 -25.66 11.68
C PHE A 1158 18.89 -25.60 11.61
N GLN A 1159 18.23 -25.43 12.76
CA GLN A 1159 16.80 -25.17 12.84
C GLN A 1159 16.56 -23.65 12.97
N PRO A 1160 15.93 -23.00 11.98
CA PRO A 1160 15.53 -21.60 12.12
C PRO A 1160 14.41 -21.47 13.15
N ASP A 1161 14.47 -20.44 13.99
CA ASP A 1161 13.42 -20.08 14.93
C ASP A 1161 12.65 -18.82 14.47
N THR A 1162 11.64 -18.42 15.25
CA THR A 1162 10.82 -17.23 14.96
C THR A 1162 11.63 -15.93 15.01
N THR A 1163 12.80 -15.90 15.62
CA THR A 1163 13.70 -14.73 15.65
C THR A 1163 14.50 -14.66 14.36
N PHE A 1164 15.14 -15.76 13.95
CA PHE A 1164 15.82 -15.89 12.66
C PHE A 1164 14.89 -15.59 11.48
N ALA A 1165 13.65 -16.09 11.51
CA ALA A 1165 12.65 -15.80 10.48
C ALA A 1165 12.27 -14.30 10.42
N ARG A 1166 12.17 -13.61 11.57
CA ARG A 1166 11.92 -12.16 11.63
C ARG A 1166 13.09 -11.36 11.05
N ASP A 1167 14.31 -11.71 11.43
CA ASP A 1167 15.52 -11.03 10.96
C ASP A 1167 15.76 -11.25 9.46
N TRP A 1168 15.49 -12.47 8.95
CA TRP A 1168 15.49 -12.77 7.53
C TRP A 1168 14.44 -11.94 6.77
N LEU A 1169 13.21 -11.84 7.26
CA LEU A 1169 12.13 -11.05 6.62
C LEU A 1169 12.47 -9.55 6.62
N ALA A 1170 12.99 -9.02 7.73
CA ALA A 1170 13.44 -7.63 7.81
C ALA A 1170 14.58 -7.33 6.83
N THR A 1171 15.51 -8.28 6.68
CA THR A 1171 16.63 -8.21 5.72
C THR A 1171 16.13 -8.28 4.27
N ALA A 1172 15.25 -9.23 3.93
CA ALA A 1172 14.62 -9.32 2.61
C ALA A 1172 13.88 -8.02 2.25
N ALA A 1173 13.14 -7.44 3.19
CA ALA A 1173 12.46 -6.16 3.00
C ALA A 1173 13.44 -4.99 2.79
N ALA A 1174 14.58 -4.98 3.48
CA ALA A 1174 15.62 -3.96 3.32
C ALA A 1174 16.32 -4.07 1.96
N LEU A 1175 16.73 -5.27 1.57
CA LEU A 1175 17.31 -5.55 0.25
C LEU A 1175 16.33 -5.21 -0.88
N ALA A 1176 15.06 -5.60 -0.77
CA ALA A 1176 14.03 -5.27 -1.75
C ALA A 1176 13.88 -3.75 -1.93
N ARG A 1177 13.87 -2.96 -0.85
CA ARG A 1177 13.86 -1.49 -0.92
C ARG A 1177 15.14 -0.93 -1.56
N GLN A 1178 16.30 -1.50 -1.23
CA GLN A 1178 17.58 -1.03 -1.78
C GLN A 1178 17.70 -1.30 -3.28
N PHE A 1179 17.23 -2.44 -3.77
CA PHE A 1179 17.19 -2.75 -5.21
C PHE A 1179 16.06 -2.03 -5.98
N ARG A 1180 15.14 -1.35 -5.27
CA ARG A 1180 14.14 -0.41 -5.83
C ARG A 1180 14.65 1.03 -5.95
N ASP A 1181 15.74 1.38 -5.25
CA ASP A 1181 16.33 2.73 -5.26
C ASP A 1181 17.13 2.94 -6.56
N VAL A 1182 16.41 3.31 -7.63
CA VAL A 1182 16.95 3.68 -8.95
C VAL A 1182 18.07 4.71 -8.83
N THR A 1183 17.95 5.66 -7.90
CA THR A 1183 18.96 6.70 -7.67
C THR A 1183 20.22 6.12 -7.04
N ALA A 1184 20.13 5.21 -6.06
CA ALA A 1184 21.30 4.49 -5.55
C ALA A 1184 21.96 3.61 -6.62
N ILE A 1185 21.18 2.90 -7.44
CA ILE A 1185 21.68 2.06 -8.53
C ILE A 1185 22.47 2.91 -9.54
N LYS A 1186 21.89 4.03 -10.00
CA LYS A 1186 22.58 4.98 -10.88
C LYS A 1186 23.81 5.59 -10.20
N ALA A 1187 23.72 6.00 -8.93
CA ALA A 1187 24.83 6.63 -8.21
C ALA A 1187 26.04 5.70 -7.97
N ASP A 1188 25.84 4.44 -7.57
CA ASP A 1188 26.95 3.49 -7.43
C ASP A 1188 27.51 3.08 -8.80
N ARG A 1189 26.68 2.94 -9.85
CA ARG A 1189 27.16 2.75 -11.23
C ARG A 1189 27.97 3.94 -11.75
N ARG A 1190 27.53 5.16 -11.48
CA ARG A 1190 28.25 6.39 -11.87
C ARG A 1190 29.59 6.47 -11.14
N ARG A 1191 29.63 6.13 -9.85
CA ARG A 1191 30.87 6.00 -9.07
C ARG A 1191 31.83 4.97 -9.69
N ILE A 1192 31.35 3.80 -10.14
CA ILE A 1192 32.16 2.81 -10.86
C ILE A 1192 32.71 3.41 -12.17
N ALA A 1193 31.85 4.04 -12.99
CA ALA A 1193 32.24 4.64 -14.26
C ALA A 1193 33.25 5.79 -14.09
N ASP A 1194 33.08 6.65 -13.08
CA ASP A 1194 33.98 7.76 -12.78
C ASP A 1194 35.34 7.28 -12.27
N ALA A 1195 35.37 6.28 -11.38
CA ALA A 1195 36.61 5.65 -10.93
C ALA A 1195 37.36 4.96 -12.10
N LEU A 1196 36.63 4.27 -12.97
CA LEU A 1196 37.17 3.63 -14.17
C LEU A 1196 37.76 4.66 -15.17
N VAL A 1197 37.05 5.76 -15.42
CA VAL A 1197 37.55 6.87 -16.26
C VAL A 1197 38.77 7.52 -15.63
N GLN A 1198 38.77 7.76 -14.32
CA GLN A 1198 39.92 8.33 -13.60
C GLN A 1198 41.16 7.43 -13.68
N GLU A 1199 41.00 6.12 -13.45
CA GLU A 1199 42.11 5.16 -13.48
C GLU A 1199 42.69 5.03 -14.90
N LEU A 1200 41.85 4.94 -15.94
CA LEU A 1200 42.33 4.82 -17.32
C LEU A 1200 42.89 6.15 -17.86
N ALA A 1201 42.29 7.30 -17.54
CA ALA A 1201 42.80 8.62 -17.95
C ALA A 1201 44.04 9.09 -17.15
N ALA A 1202 44.39 8.42 -16.05
CA ALA A 1202 45.68 8.56 -15.38
C ALA A 1202 46.79 7.73 -16.04
N LEU A 1203 46.41 6.74 -16.85
CA LEU A 1203 47.34 5.92 -17.65
C LEU A 1203 47.54 6.47 -19.05
N PHE A 1204 46.68 7.35 -19.55
CA PHE A 1204 46.89 8.09 -20.80
C PHE A 1204 47.95 9.19 -20.59
#